data_AF-R9WDI1-F1
#
_entry.id   AF-R9WDI1-F1
#
_cell.length_a   1.000
_cell.length_b   1.000
_cell.length_c   1.000
_cell.angle_alpha   90.00
_cell.angle_beta   90.00
_cell.angle_gamma   90.00
#
_symmetry.space_group_name_H-M   'P 1'
#
loop_
_entity.id
_entity.type
_entity.pdbx_description
1 polymer ?
#
loop_
_entity_poly.entity_id
_entity_poly.type
_entity_poly.pdbx_seq_one_letter_code
_entity_poly.pdbx_strand_id
1 'polypeptide(L)'
;MVSRILRPVTGSTVLLFGPQALSFTKEDFDQIRTTVLETQGFSWIVDAVAGLPEHWKALAERIPKLQSILGEQLLENLKDWFTTGQVDEADFHLPNILLSPLVVITQLAQYCQYLELSQADDQSDAHAIQNDNIEALGFCTGLLSAVAVACSTNRRQFQEYGAVAIRLAMLVGAAADAEDALSDYGASKSMAIAWNAPEAGAELSRVLQDFPEAYVSVWYDANRATVTTAAKTVPALQQKLRSAGIIAKEVGLRGRFHCDCYGNDIDSMIDFCDSHPAFQFPDASELVLQTRSNAGGDLITKGNLHQHALRLILLERSQWYQTFSTMHAARLQHKDSVLVSFGPERCIPPSLLRGLSAQVVNMADLAVRNMRVPGATSALKYAHAVDENDIAVIGMSCKVAGADDLEGFWDLLCRGESQHQEVPKERFTFDTIFRELDTKRKWFGNFIRDHDAFDHKFFKKSPREIASTDPQQRHMLQIAYQAVEQSGYFCNPSVDKQIGCYIGVCAADYENNIACHAPNAFSATGNLKSFIAGKISHYFGWTGPGLTIDTACSSSAVAVHQACKAILSGECTAALAGGTNVMTNPLWFQNLAGASFLSPTGQCKPFDAHADGYCRGEGIAAVFLKKLSTAIEDGDQILGTIASTAVYQNQNCTPIFVPNSPSLSELFKDVTREAHLVPKQITVVEAHGTGTPVGDPAECESILRVLGGPNRSTPLHFGSVKGLIGHTECTSGVISLIKVLLMINEGYIPPQASFTTMNPSIKALPGHNMKIATKLTPWNEDFRAALINNYGASGSNASLIVTQAPSARDPATIQVLEGAGYPFWFPGPDDRSLRSYASRFLRFIQSKTVSAKNFSPRNLAFNLSRQSNRTFGRAAIFNCASMGELEQKLTALGNGNSSVAPT
;
A
#
# COMPACT_ATOMS: atom_id res chain seq x y z
N MET A 1 22.43 -9.41 17.94
CA MET A 1 21.72 -8.18 18.33
C MET A 1 20.22 -8.45 18.42
N VAL A 2 19.55 -8.85 17.33
CA VAL A 2 18.10 -9.21 17.35
C VAL A 2 17.75 -10.28 18.39
N SER A 3 18.55 -11.34 18.53
CA SER A 3 18.34 -12.39 19.54
C SER A 3 18.46 -11.95 21.01
N ARG A 4 18.90 -10.71 21.28
CA ARG A 4 18.92 -10.13 22.64
C ARG A 4 17.71 -9.23 22.92
N ILE A 5 17.14 -8.65 21.87
CA ILE A 5 15.87 -7.92 21.94
C ILE A 5 14.72 -8.91 22.23
N LEU A 6 14.81 -10.12 21.67
CA LEU A 6 13.78 -11.18 21.76
C LEU A 6 13.87 -12.12 23.00
N ARG A 7 14.81 -11.90 23.93
CA ARG A 7 14.90 -12.77 25.13
C ARG A 7 14.02 -12.22 26.24
N PRO A 8 13.31 -13.07 27.01
CA PRO A 8 12.66 -12.62 28.24
C PRO A 8 13.74 -12.09 29.19
N VAL A 9 13.73 -10.77 29.40
CA VAL A 9 14.78 -10.07 30.15
C VAL A 9 14.50 -10.28 31.64
N THR A 10 15.36 -11.03 32.32
CA THR A 10 15.37 -11.16 33.78
C THR A 10 16.07 -9.97 34.47
N GLY A 11 16.83 -9.17 33.71
CA GLY A 11 17.48 -7.92 34.16
C GLY A 11 16.76 -6.63 33.72
N SER A 12 17.32 -5.46 34.02
CA SER A 12 16.72 -4.17 33.63
C SER A 12 17.06 -3.74 32.21
N THR A 13 16.20 -2.92 31.59
CA THR A 13 16.45 -2.31 30.28
C THR A 13 16.61 -0.79 30.40
N VAL A 14 17.65 -0.26 29.78
CA VAL A 14 17.88 1.20 29.71
C VAL A 14 17.73 1.67 28.27
N LEU A 15 16.80 2.59 28.05
CA LEU A 15 16.55 3.25 26.77
C LEU A 15 17.35 4.55 26.72
N LEU A 16 18.44 4.56 25.97
CA LEU A 16 19.38 5.67 25.92
C LEU A 16 19.22 6.51 24.64
N PHE A 17 18.78 7.74 24.76
CA PHE A 17 18.62 8.70 23.66
C PHE A 17 19.85 9.61 23.56
N GLY A 18 20.51 9.59 22.39
CA GLY A 18 21.75 10.32 22.15
C GLY A 18 21.58 11.86 22.08
N PRO A 19 22.71 12.60 22.11
CA PRO A 19 22.73 14.05 21.99
C PRO A 19 22.45 14.53 20.56
N GLN A 20 22.64 15.84 20.34
CA GLN A 20 22.67 16.44 19.02
C GLN A 20 23.71 15.76 18.12
N ALA A 21 23.38 15.60 16.85
CA ALA A 21 24.27 15.02 15.86
C ALA A 21 25.48 15.94 15.60
N LEU A 22 26.69 15.37 15.56
CA LEU A 22 27.91 16.08 15.20
C LEU A 22 28.09 16.15 13.69
N SER A 23 27.46 15.23 12.96
CA SER A 23 27.35 15.22 11.51
C SER A 23 25.96 14.71 11.13
N PHE A 24 25.34 15.37 10.16
CA PHE A 24 24.07 14.94 9.59
C PHE A 24 24.12 15.21 8.10
N THR A 25 24.03 14.16 7.32
CA THR A 25 24.22 14.18 5.87
C THR A 25 22.88 14.12 5.15
N LYS A 26 22.92 14.35 3.84
CA LYS A 26 21.77 14.09 2.97
C LYS A 26 21.28 12.64 3.06
N GLU A 27 22.20 11.69 3.18
CA GLU A 27 21.87 10.27 3.31
C GLU A 27 21.10 10.00 4.61
N ASP A 28 21.50 10.63 5.72
CA ASP A 28 20.79 10.53 7.00
C ASP A 28 19.36 11.09 6.89
N PHE A 29 19.19 12.21 6.19
CA PHE A 29 17.87 12.78 5.90
C PHE A 29 17.02 11.88 5.02
N ASP A 30 17.58 11.39 3.91
CA ASP A 30 16.87 10.52 2.98
C ASP A 30 16.44 9.23 3.71
N GLN A 31 17.29 8.70 4.61
CA GLN A 31 16.96 7.54 5.42
C GLN A 31 15.81 7.82 6.38
N ILE A 32 15.84 8.92 7.13
CA ILE A 32 14.74 9.23 8.06
C ILE A 32 13.46 9.60 7.32
N ARG A 33 13.55 10.34 6.22
CA ARG A 33 12.40 10.66 5.36
C ARG A 33 11.76 9.39 4.81
N THR A 34 12.57 8.47 4.29
CA THR A 34 12.10 7.17 3.81
C THR A 34 11.43 6.40 4.94
N THR A 35 12.07 6.33 6.12
CA THR A 35 11.50 5.66 7.30
C THR A 35 10.16 6.28 7.71
N VAL A 36 10.06 7.61 7.76
CA VAL A 36 8.84 8.35 8.15
C VAL A 36 7.71 8.16 7.14
N LEU A 37 8.01 8.18 5.84
CA LEU A 37 7.00 8.08 4.79
C LEU A 37 6.57 6.64 4.49
N GLU A 38 7.46 5.66 4.68
CA GLU A 38 7.20 4.25 4.34
C GLU A 38 6.70 3.42 5.54
N THR A 39 6.86 3.89 6.79
CA THR A 39 6.42 3.15 7.99
C THR A 39 4.98 3.49 8.39
N GLN A 40 4.13 2.46 8.56
CA GLN A 40 2.74 2.63 8.94
C GLN A 40 2.57 3.27 10.33
N GLY A 41 1.88 4.41 10.37
CA GLY A 41 1.56 5.13 11.60
C GLY A 41 2.62 6.13 12.08
N PHE A 42 3.53 6.55 11.19
CA PHE A 42 4.38 7.74 11.36
C PHE A 42 3.81 9.01 10.71
N SER A 43 2.56 9.00 10.23
CA SER A 43 1.91 10.18 9.63
C SER A 43 1.89 11.39 10.56
N TRP A 44 1.75 11.17 11.88
CA TRP A 44 1.81 12.23 12.89
C TRP A 44 3.14 13.00 12.90
N ILE A 45 4.25 12.38 12.47
CA ILE A 45 5.56 13.04 12.34
C ILE A 45 5.51 14.02 11.17
N VAL A 46 4.91 13.60 10.05
CA VAL A 46 4.73 14.46 8.88
C VAL A 46 3.84 15.65 9.23
N ASP A 47 2.76 15.41 9.96
CA ASP A 47 1.86 16.46 10.45
C ASP A 47 2.57 17.42 11.43
N ALA A 48 3.39 16.88 12.34
CA ALA A 48 4.18 17.68 13.28
C ALA A 48 5.19 18.57 12.54
N VAL A 49 5.90 18.04 11.53
CA VAL A 49 6.83 18.81 10.68
C VAL A 49 6.08 19.87 9.87
N ALA A 50 4.93 19.52 9.29
CA ALA A 50 4.13 20.43 8.49
C ALA A 50 3.56 21.61 9.30
N GLY A 51 3.33 21.42 10.60
CA GLY A 51 2.87 22.47 11.52
C GLY A 51 3.96 23.38 12.09
N LEU A 52 5.25 23.06 11.92
CA LEU A 52 6.35 23.86 12.48
C LEU A 52 6.37 25.33 12.01
N PRO A 53 6.14 25.65 10.71
CA PRO A 53 6.11 27.04 10.24
C PRO A 53 5.03 27.89 10.93
N GLU A 54 3.88 27.31 11.25
CA GLU A 54 2.80 28.01 11.95
C GLU A 54 3.18 28.30 13.41
N HIS A 55 3.73 27.30 14.11
CA HIS A 55 4.20 27.48 15.49
C HIS A 55 5.38 28.46 15.59
N TRP A 56 6.23 28.52 14.57
CA TRP A 56 7.33 29.49 14.50
C TRP A 56 6.83 30.93 14.56
N LYS A 57 5.72 31.27 13.89
CA LYS A 57 5.18 32.63 13.88
C LYS A 57 4.83 33.11 15.29
N ALA A 58 4.12 32.28 16.05
CA ALA A 58 3.76 32.58 17.43
C ALA A 58 5.00 32.74 18.34
N LEU A 59 6.03 31.91 18.12
CA LEU A 59 7.30 31.97 18.85
C LEU A 59 8.08 33.25 18.56
N ALA A 60 8.27 33.59 17.28
CA ALA A 60 9.05 34.75 16.85
C ALA A 60 8.40 36.08 17.24
N GLU A 61 7.07 36.12 17.38
CA GLU A 61 6.35 37.28 17.94
C GLU A 61 6.62 37.46 19.44
N ARG A 62 6.68 36.36 20.21
CA ARG A 62 6.82 36.42 21.67
C ARG A 62 8.26 36.55 22.14
N ILE A 63 9.22 36.05 21.37
CA ILE A 63 10.65 36.05 21.70
C ILE A 63 11.40 36.80 20.59
N PRO A 64 11.55 38.13 20.69
CA PRO A 64 12.09 38.97 19.59
C PRO A 64 13.48 38.56 19.10
N LYS A 65 14.30 37.97 19.99
CA LYS A 65 15.63 37.46 19.66
C LYS A 65 15.61 36.42 18.53
N LEU A 66 14.54 35.62 18.43
CA LEU A 66 14.39 34.61 17.38
C LEU A 66 14.19 35.21 15.97
N GLN A 67 13.86 36.50 15.86
CA GLN A 67 13.70 37.18 14.57
C GLN A 67 15.04 37.40 13.85
N SER A 68 16.18 37.15 14.51
CA SER A 68 17.52 37.26 13.89
C SER A 68 17.84 36.12 12.92
N ILE A 69 17.01 35.07 12.86
CA ILE A 69 17.19 33.92 11.97
C ILE A 69 16.02 33.79 10.99
N LEU A 70 16.28 33.22 9.81
CA LEU A 70 15.27 33.00 8.75
C LEU A 70 14.40 31.75 9.03
N GLY A 71 13.87 31.63 10.25
CA GLY A 71 13.22 30.40 10.73
C GLY A 71 12.01 29.97 9.91
N GLU A 72 11.15 30.91 9.48
CA GLU A 72 9.96 30.59 8.67
C GLU A 72 10.35 29.93 7.35
N GLN A 73 11.32 30.52 6.63
CA GLN A 73 11.79 29.99 5.36
C GLN A 73 12.46 28.62 5.54
N LEU A 74 13.29 28.46 6.57
CA LEU A 74 13.97 27.20 6.86
C LEU A 74 12.98 26.06 7.16
N LEU A 75 11.93 26.34 7.92
CA LEU A 75 10.91 25.35 8.29
C LEU A 75 9.97 25.02 7.14
N GLU A 76 9.62 26.00 6.29
CA GLU A 76 8.91 25.73 5.04
C GLU A 76 9.75 24.85 4.10
N ASN A 77 11.05 25.13 3.98
CA ASN A 77 11.96 24.26 3.23
C ASN A 77 11.95 22.83 3.79
N LEU A 78 12.03 22.65 5.12
CA LEU A 78 12.00 21.32 5.73
C LEU A 78 10.69 20.57 5.43
N LYS A 79 9.55 21.26 5.53
CA LYS A 79 8.23 20.72 5.15
C LYS A 79 8.20 20.31 3.67
N ASP A 80 8.73 21.16 2.79
CA ASP A 80 8.82 20.87 1.37
C ASP A 80 9.77 19.71 1.08
N TRP A 81 10.89 19.59 1.80
CA TRP A 81 11.84 18.49 1.67
C TRP A 81 11.21 17.15 2.08
N PHE A 82 10.46 17.11 3.18
CA PHE A 82 9.69 15.92 3.55
C PHE A 82 8.67 15.54 2.48
N THR A 83 8.01 16.52 1.87
CA THR A 83 6.98 16.27 0.84
C THR A 83 7.58 15.85 -0.51
N THR A 84 8.56 16.58 -1.01
CA THR A 84 9.08 16.48 -2.38
C THR A 84 10.30 15.56 -2.51
N GLY A 85 11.09 15.41 -1.44
CA GLY A 85 12.37 14.70 -1.47
C GLY A 85 13.47 15.42 -2.26
N GLN A 86 13.23 16.65 -2.71
CA GLN A 86 14.21 17.45 -3.42
C GLN A 86 15.01 18.29 -2.42
N VAL A 87 16.27 17.90 -2.20
CA VAL A 87 17.21 18.64 -1.35
C VAL A 87 18.56 18.70 -2.04
N ASP A 88 19.18 19.88 -2.09
CA ASP A 88 20.53 20.03 -2.62
C ASP A 88 21.55 19.56 -1.56
N GLU A 89 22.61 18.87 -1.99
CA GLU A 89 23.66 18.42 -1.08
C GLU A 89 24.40 19.61 -0.43
N ALA A 90 24.45 20.76 -1.13
CA ALA A 90 24.98 22.01 -0.59
C ALA A 90 24.21 22.53 0.63
N ASP A 91 22.91 22.20 0.75
CA ASP A 91 22.02 22.69 1.81
C ASP A 91 22.20 21.93 3.14
N PHE A 92 22.93 20.82 3.17
CA PHE A 92 23.01 19.92 4.34
C PHE A 92 23.93 20.39 5.48
N HIS A 93 24.42 21.62 5.42
CA HIS A 93 24.96 22.30 6.59
C HIS A 93 23.82 22.89 7.44
N LEU A 94 23.02 21.99 8.02
CA LEU A 94 21.75 22.35 8.66
C LEU A 94 21.95 23.25 9.90
N PRO A 95 21.22 24.36 10.03
CA PRO A 95 21.12 25.10 11.29
C PRO A 95 20.38 24.28 12.35
N ASN A 96 20.60 24.56 13.63
CA ASN A 96 20.05 23.76 14.72
C ASN A 96 18.51 23.77 14.75
N ILE A 97 17.85 24.81 14.26
CA ILE A 97 16.38 24.88 14.10
C ILE A 97 15.84 23.74 13.23
N LEU A 98 16.64 23.22 12.28
CA LEU A 98 16.30 22.06 11.45
C LEU A 98 16.91 20.77 11.99
N LEU A 99 18.17 20.82 12.43
CA LEU A 99 18.90 19.63 12.86
C LEU A 99 18.31 19.01 14.14
N SER A 100 17.95 19.82 15.13
CA SER A 100 17.46 19.30 16.42
C SER A 100 16.14 18.53 16.27
N PRO A 101 15.12 19.04 15.54
CA PRO A 101 13.94 18.25 15.19
C PRO A 101 14.27 16.94 14.48
N LEU A 102 15.16 16.97 13.48
CA LEU A 102 15.53 15.77 12.72
C LEU A 102 16.19 14.69 13.59
N VAL A 103 17.01 15.09 14.56
CA VAL A 103 17.60 14.16 15.53
C VAL A 103 16.52 13.52 16.41
N VAL A 104 15.58 14.31 16.92
CA VAL A 104 14.45 13.79 17.73
C VAL A 104 13.57 12.86 16.91
N ILE A 105 13.23 13.23 15.67
CA ILE A 105 12.48 12.38 14.73
C ILE A 105 13.20 11.03 14.53
N THR A 106 14.52 11.07 14.28
CA THR A 106 15.33 9.87 14.10
C THR A 106 15.27 8.95 15.31
N GLN A 107 15.38 9.53 16.51
CA GLN A 107 15.33 8.80 17.77
C GLN A 107 13.97 8.16 18.04
N LEU A 108 12.88 8.91 17.83
CA LEU A 108 11.50 8.42 18.03
C LEU A 108 11.13 7.33 17.02
N ALA A 109 11.57 7.46 15.76
CA ALA A 109 11.40 6.44 14.73
C ALA A 109 12.13 5.14 15.09
N GLN A 110 13.39 5.24 15.53
CA GLN A 110 14.17 4.08 15.98
C GLN A 110 13.58 3.43 17.24
N TYR A 111 12.97 4.20 18.14
CA TYR A 111 12.26 3.66 19.30
C TYR A 111 11.03 2.84 18.91
N CYS A 112 10.25 3.31 17.93
CA CYS A 112 9.12 2.55 17.42
C CYS A 112 9.58 1.22 16.78
N GLN A 113 10.64 1.24 15.98
CA GLN A 113 11.25 0.02 15.42
C GLN A 113 11.71 -0.95 16.52
N TYR A 114 12.23 -0.42 17.64
CA TYR A 114 12.58 -1.23 18.80
C TYR A 114 11.36 -1.89 19.45
N LEU A 115 10.24 -1.18 19.58
CA LEU A 115 8.99 -1.76 20.12
C LEU A 115 8.48 -2.90 19.24
N GLU A 116 8.45 -2.72 17.92
CA GLU A 116 8.05 -3.76 16.96
C GLU A 116 8.91 -5.02 17.08
N LEU A 117 10.22 -4.86 17.25
CA LEU A 117 11.15 -5.98 17.43
C LEU A 117 11.02 -6.67 18.80
N SER A 118 10.46 -5.98 19.81
CA SER A 118 10.37 -6.47 21.18
C SER A 118 9.02 -7.14 21.50
N GLN A 119 7.96 -6.87 20.72
CA GLN A 119 6.57 -7.27 21.00
C GLN A 119 6.05 -8.44 20.14
N ALA A 120 6.93 -9.20 19.48
CA ALA A 120 6.55 -10.22 18.48
C ALA A 120 5.64 -11.39 18.96
N ASP A 121 5.26 -11.46 20.24
CA ASP A 121 4.48 -12.57 20.82
C ASP A 121 3.18 -12.16 21.57
N ASP A 122 2.86 -10.87 21.77
CA ASP A 122 1.72 -10.47 22.64
C ASP A 122 0.69 -9.54 21.95
N GLN A 123 -0.55 -10.01 21.79
CA GLN A 123 -1.68 -9.34 21.13
C GLN A 123 -2.34 -8.22 21.97
N SER A 124 -1.55 -7.45 22.73
CA SER A 124 -2.08 -6.31 23.48
C SER A 124 -1.66 -4.98 22.86
N ASP A 125 -2.62 -4.07 22.73
CA ASP A 125 -2.45 -2.70 22.21
C ASP A 125 -1.71 -1.79 23.22
N ALA A 126 -0.65 -2.31 23.83
CA ALA A 126 0.13 -1.65 24.87
C ALA A 126 1.44 -1.13 24.28
N HIS A 127 1.38 0.07 23.69
CA HIS A 127 2.54 0.84 23.27
C HIS A 127 3.47 1.27 24.44
N ALA A 128 3.15 0.86 25.68
CA ALA A 128 3.99 1.03 26.84
C ALA A 128 4.38 -0.30 27.45
N ILE A 129 5.68 -0.51 27.56
CA ILE A 129 6.23 -1.51 28.45
C ILE A 129 6.09 -0.94 29.87
N GLN A 130 4.94 -1.13 30.52
CA GLN A 130 4.79 -0.82 31.95
C GLN A 130 5.60 -1.85 32.73
N ASN A 131 6.83 -1.48 33.06
CA ASN A 131 7.73 -2.35 33.83
C ASN A 131 8.70 -1.51 34.65
N ASP A 132 8.71 -1.70 35.97
CA ASP A 132 9.62 -1.05 36.92
C ASP A 132 11.11 -1.32 36.61
N ASN A 133 11.39 -2.28 35.72
CA ASN A 133 12.70 -2.63 35.25
C ASN A 133 13.19 -1.80 34.04
N ILE A 134 12.43 -0.79 33.58
CA ILE A 134 12.83 0.07 32.45
C ILE A 134 13.08 1.51 32.89
N GLU A 135 14.19 2.07 32.40
CA GLU A 135 14.57 3.46 32.63
C GLU A 135 14.88 4.14 31.28
N ALA A 136 14.37 5.34 31.05
CA ALA A 136 14.64 6.15 29.86
C ALA A 136 15.63 7.28 30.22
N LEU A 137 16.75 7.36 29.51
CA LEU A 137 17.80 8.35 29.74
C LEU A 137 18.09 9.09 28.44
N GLY A 138 18.17 10.42 28.48
CA GLY A 138 18.47 11.23 27.30
C GLY A 138 19.53 12.28 27.57
N PHE A 139 20.54 12.36 26.71
CA PHE A 139 21.59 13.39 26.80
C PHE A 139 21.32 14.55 25.85
N CYS A 140 21.48 15.79 26.33
CA CYS A 140 21.21 17.01 25.54
C CYS A 140 19.84 16.93 24.84
N THR A 141 19.75 17.13 23.52
CA THR A 141 18.50 17.05 22.74
C THR A 141 17.76 15.70 22.89
N GLY A 142 18.48 14.60 23.14
CA GLY A 142 17.87 13.30 23.41
C GLY A 142 17.01 13.24 24.67
N LEU A 143 17.14 14.22 25.58
CA LEU A 143 16.27 14.36 26.73
C LEU A 143 14.80 14.56 26.31
N LEU A 144 14.55 15.25 25.19
CA LEU A 144 13.19 15.45 24.66
C LEU A 144 12.55 14.13 24.25
N SER A 145 13.28 13.28 23.53
CA SER A 145 12.83 11.94 23.15
C SER A 145 12.64 11.04 24.36
N ALA A 146 13.58 11.08 25.32
CA ALA A 146 13.50 10.30 26.55
C ALA A 146 12.26 10.67 27.38
N VAL A 147 11.97 11.97 27.53
CA VAL A 147 10.78 12.46 28.23
C VAL A 147 9.50 12.04 27.50
N ALA A 148 9.43 12.21 26.18
CA ALA A 148 8.26 11.81 25.40
C ALA A 148 7.96 10.31 25.54
N VAL A 149 8.98 9.47 25.53
CA VAL A 149 8.84 8.02 25.78
C VAL A 149 8.44 7.76 27.23
N ALA A 150 9.04 8.46 28.19
CA ALA A 150 8.84 8.21 29.61
C ALA A 150 7.47 8.62 30.15
N CYS A 151 6.74 9.51 29.47
CA CYS A 151 5.37 9.88 29.82
C CYS A 151 4.28 9.14 29.03
N SER A 152 4.65 8.28 28.08
CA SER A 152 3.69 7.65 27.16
C SER A 152 3.23 6.28 27.63
N THR A 153 1.93 6.11 27.85
CA THR A 153 1.33 4.80 28.20
C THR A 153 0.74 4.05 27.00
N ASN A 154 0.52 4.74 25.89
CA ASN A 154 -0.12 4.19 24.70
C ASN A 154 0.32 4.95 23.45
N ARG A 155 -0.08 4.44 22.28
CA ARG A 155 0.32 4.98 20.97
C ARG A 155 -0.06 6.45 20.82
N ARG A 156 -1.27 6.80 21.23
CA ARG A 156 -1.80 8.15 21.07
C ARG A 156 -1.01 9.15 21.89
N GLN A 157 -0.73 8.84 23.16
CA GLN A 157 0.12 9.67 24.02
C GLN A 157 1.54 9.78 23.47
N PHE A 158 2.11 8.69 22.95
CA PHE A 158 3.41 8.71 22.30
C PHE A 158 3.46 9.64 21.09
N GLN A 159 2.43 9.63 20.25
CA GLN A 159 2.33 10.52 19.09
C GLN A 159 2.17 11.99 19.52
N GLU A 160 1.36 12.23 20.55
CA GLU A 160 1.12 13.57 21.10
C GLU A 160 2.40 14.16 21.71
N TYR A 161 3.02 13.44 22.64
CA TYR A 161 4.25 13.86 23.31
C TYR A 161 5.47 13.82 22.38
N GLY A 162 5.47 12.92 21.39
CA GLY A 162 6.46 12.94 20.30
C GLY A 162 6.38 14.24 19.49
N ALA A 163 5.17 14.71 19.17
CA ALA A 163 5.00 16.00 18.48
C ALA A 163 5.43 17.19 19.36
N VAL A 164 5.17 17.14 20.68
CA VAL A 164 5.71 18.11 21.65
C VAL A 164 7.24 18.13 21.63
N ALA A 165 7.89 16.96 21.64
CA ALA A 165 9.35 16.84 21.58
C ALA A 165 9.93 17.49 20.31
N ILE A 166 9.31 17.28 19.14
CA ILE A 166 9.74 17.88 17.87
C ILE A 166 9.64 19.41 17.91
N ARG A 167 8.54 19.95 18.44
CA ARG A 167 8.34 21.41 18.58
C ARG A 167 9.32 22.04 19.58
N LEU A 168 9.56 21.40 20.72
CA LEU A 168 10.56 21.85 21.68
C LEU A 168 11.98 21.78 21.11
N ALA A 169 12.29 20.76 20.29
CA ALA A 169 13.57 20.66 19.61
C ALA A 169 13.78 21.81 18.62
N MET A 170 12.74 22.21 17.89
CA MET A 170 12.77 23.40 17.02
C MET A 170 13.08 24.66 17.83
N LEU A 171 12.41 24.86 18.98
CA LEU A 171 12.66 26.02 19.85
C LEU A 171 14.09 26.05 20.39
N VAL A 172 14.58 24.92 20.93
CA VAL A 172 15.96 24.78 21.41
C VAL A 172 16.96 25.07 20.30
N GLY A 173 16.74 24.53 19.10
CA GLY A 173 17.59 24.75 17.95
C GLY A 173 17.61 26.22 17.51
N ALA A 174 16.44 26.84 17.45
CA ALA A 174 16.31 28.26 17.14
C ALA A 174 17.00 29.17 18.16
N ALA A 175 16.91 28.85 19.45
CA ALA A 175 17.61 29.57 20.51
C ALA A 175 19.13 29.47 20.36
N ALA A 176 19.65 28.29 20.01
CA ALA A 176 21.07 28.07 19.73
C ALA A 176 21.55 28.88 18.51
N ASP A 177 20.77 28.86 17.42
CA ASP A 177 21.12 29.60 16.20
C ASP A 177 21.02 31.12 16.37
N ALA A 178 19.99 31.60 17.09
CA ALA A 178 19.82 33.03 17.37
C ALA A 178 20.92 33.58 18.28
N GLU A 179 21.32 32.83 19.31
CA GLU A 179 22.45 33.18 20.16
C GLU A 179 23.76 33.26 19.37
N ASP A 180 24.02 32.28 18.50
CA ASP A 180 25.23 32.29 17.66
C ASP A 180 25.25 33.44 16.64
N ALA A 181 24.09 33.87 16.15
CA ALA A 181 23.95 35.01 15.25
C ALA A 181 24.16 36.36 15.95
N LEU A 182 23.74 36.49 17.22
CA LEU A 182 23.71 37.75 17.96
C LEU A 182 24.87 37.93 18.95
N SER A 183 25.60 36.87 19.29
CA SER A 183 26.69 36.92 20.27
C SER A 183 27.80 37.88 19.86
N ASP A 184 28.22 38.76 20.79
CA ASP A 184 29.36 39.68 20.60
C ASP A 184 30.67 38.94 20.29
N TYR A 185 30.77 37.66 20.66
CA TYR A 185 31.92 36.82 20.39
C TYR A 185 31.90 36.18 18.99
N GLY A 186 30.75 36.18 18.31
CA GLY A 186 30.51 35.56 17.01
C GLY A 186 30.12 34.07 17.09
N ALA A 187 30.13 33.40 15.93
CA ALA A 187 29.78 32.00 15.79
C ALA A 187 30.60 31.09 16.71
N SER A 188 29.93 30.11 17.31
CA SER A 188 30.57 29.18 18.25
C SER A 188 31.18 27.97 17.52
N LYS A 189 32.17 27.36 18.17
CA LYS A 189 32.73 26.05 17.83
C LYS A 189 32.96 25.25 19.10
N SER A 190 32.82 23.93 18.97
CA SER A 190 33.06 23.00 20.07
C SER A 190 34.28 22.12 19.81
N MET A 191 34.96 21.73 20.89
CA MET A 191 36.13 20.86 20.86
C MET A 191 35.96 19.71 21.84
N ALA A 192 36.23 18.50 21.38
CA ALA A 192 36.47 17.36 22.25
C ALA A 192 37.86 17.51 22.88
N ILE A 193 37.88 17.56 24.20
CA ILE A 193 39.06 17.69 25.04
C ILE A 193 39.33 16.36 25.73
N ALA A 194 40.59 15.92 25.76
CA ALA A 194 41.03 14.73 26.47
C ALA A 194 42.38 14.94 27.16
N TRP A 195 42.56 14.32 28.32
CA TRP A 195 43.81 14.35 29.09
C TRP A 195 44.15 12.97 29.66
N ASN A 196 45.43 12.76 30.00
CA ASN A 196 45.92 11.48 30.54
C ASN A 196 46.25 11.55 32.04
N ALA A 197 46.64 12.71 32.56
CA ALA A 197 46.97 12.91 33.98
C ALA A 197 45.79 13.57 34.72
N PRO A 198 45.36 13.08 35.90
CA PRO A 198 44.24 13.67 36.65
C PRO A 198 44.42 15.17 36.95
N GLU A 199 45.66 15.59 37.20
CA GLU A 199 46.07 16.97 37.45
C GLU A 199 45.75 17.91 36.28
N ALA A 200 45.73 17.40 35.04
CA ALA A 200 45.42 18.18 33.85
C ALA A 200 43.93 18.56 33.74
N GLY A 201 43.04 17.87 34.46
CA GLY A 201 41.62 18.25 34.55
C GLY A 201 41.43 19.57 35.33
N ALA A 202 42.23 19.80 36.38
CA ALA A 202 42.23 21.07 37.10
C ALA A 202 42.87 22.20 36.28
N GLU A 203 43.90 21.86 35.48
CA GLU A 203 44.55 22.82 34.57
C GLU A 203 43.62 23.26 33.43
N LEU A 204 42.68 22.42 32.96
CA LEU A 204 41.66 22.82 32.01
C LEU A 204 40.84 24.02 32.52
N SER A 205 40.35 23.95 33.76
CA SER A 205 39.58 25.04 34.37
C SER A 205 40.42 26.32 34.48
N ARG A 206 41.71 26.21 34.76
CA ARG A 206 42.63 27.35 34.81
C ARG A 206 42.85 27.97 33.43
N VAL A 207 43.09 27.16 32.40
CA VAL A 207 43.26 27.64 31.02
C VAL A 207 42.02 28.37 30.52
N LEU A 208 40.82 27.89 30.86
CA LEU A 208 39.56 28.54 30.46
C LEU A 208 39.33 29.90 31.14
N GLN A 209 39.92 30.18 32.31
CA GLN A 209 39.82 31.51 32.94
C GLN A 209 40.43 32.62 32.08
N ASP A 210 41.39 32.27 31.21
CA ASP A 210 42.02 33.22 30.31
C ASP A 210 41.20 33.47 29.02
N PHE A 211 40.06 32.79 28.87
CA PHE A 211 39.15 32.90 27.73
C PHE A 211 37.69 32.96 28.24
N PRO A 212 37.18 34.15 28.60
CA PRO A 212 35.87 34.30 29.25
C PRO A 212 34.68 33.76 28.45
N GLU A 213 34.82 33.63 27.13
CA GLU A 213 33.83 33.07 26.23
C GLU A 213 33.92 31.54 26.06
N ALA A 214 34.92 30.90 26.66
CA ALA A 214 35.13 29.45 26.60
C ALA A 214 34.63 28.77 27.88
N TYR A 215 33.82 27.74 27.74
CA TYR A 215 33.26 26.99 28.87
C TYR A 215 33.17 25.50 28.57
N VAL A 216 33.12 24.69 29.63
CA VAL A 216 32.84 23.26 29.52
C VAL A 216 31.33 23.08 29.38
N SER A 217 30.88 22.67 28.18
CA SER A 217 29.48 22.37 27.93
C SER A 217 29.10 20.97 28.42
N VAL A 218 30.01 20.01 28.31
CA VAL A 218 29.77 18.61 28.69
C VAL A 218 30.99 17.99 29.39
N TRP A 219 30.78 17.36 30.54
CA TRP A 219 31.75 16.43 31.14
C TRP A 219 31.47 15.00 30.65
N TYR A 220 32.11 14.63 29.53
CA TYR A 220 31.78 13.43 28.75
C TYR A 220 32.32 12.12 29.36
N ASP A 221 33.52 12.15 29.95
CA ASP A 221 34.14 11.00 30.61
C ASP A 221 35.04 11.47 31.77
N ALA A 222 35.57 10.55 32.59
CA ALA A 222 36.48 10.86 33.69
C ALA A 222 37.71 11.69 33.25
N ASN A 223 38.11 11.58 31.98
CA ASN A 223 39.23 12.30 31.41
C ASN A 223 38.91 13.00 30.08
N ARG A 224 37.63 13.26 29.81
CA ARG A 224 37.17 13.91 28.58
C ARG A 224 36.06 14.93 28.84
N ALA A 225 36.12 16.04 28.12
CA ALA A 225 35.10 17.09 28.18
C ALA A 225 34.86 17.66 26.78
N THR A 226 33.72 18.31 26.58
CA THR A 226 33.47 19.18 25.43
C THR A 226 33.56 20.62 25.90
N VAL A 227 34.39 21.41 25.22
CA VAL A 227 34.49 22.86 25.45
C VAL A 227 33.94 23.60 24.24
N THR A 228 33.08 24.56 24.50
CA THR A 228 32.48 25.43 23.48
C THR A 228 33.05 26.84 23.66
N THR A 229 33.44 27.48 22.55
CA THR A 229 34.02 28.82 22.54
C THR A 229 33.72 29.52 21.20
N ALA A 230 34.17 30.76 21.02
CA ALA A 230 34.07 31.46 19.76
C ALA A 230 35.03 30.89 18.70
N ALA A 231 34.57 30.80 17.44
CA ALA A 231 35.35 30.24 16.34
C ALA A 231 36.73 30.92 16.16
N LYS A 232 36.80 32.23 16.39
CA LYS A 232 38.04 33.03 16.33
C LYS A 232 39.05 32.69 17.43
N THR A 233 38.57 32.18 18.56
CA THR A 233 39.39 31.88 19.75
C THR A 233 40.00 30.47 19.69
N VAL A 234 39.41 29.57 18.90
CA VAL A 234 39.82 28.16 18.80
C VAL A 234 41.34 27.97 18.62
N PRO A 235 42.04 28.67 17.69
CA PRO A 235 43.48 28.46 17.50
C PRO A 235 44.32 28.79 18.74
N ALA A 236 44.00 29.90 19.42
CA ALA A 236 44.72 30.34 20.61
C ALA A 236 44.47 29.41 21.80
N LEU A 237 43.21 28.98 21.99
CA LEU A 237 42.84 28.04 23.04
C LEU A 237 43.47 26.65 22.81
N GLN A 238 43.46 26.13 21.58
CA GLN A 238 44.14 24.87 21.24
C GLN A 238 45.63 24.90 21.52
N GLN A 239 46.30 26.02 21.21
CA GLN A 239 47.71 26.19 21.49
C GLN A 239 47.98 26.12 23.00
N LYS A 240 47.18 26.83 23.81
CA LYS A 240 47.35 26.87 25.27
C LYS A 240 47.05 25.52 25.92
N LEU A 241 45.99 24.84 25.49
CA LEU A 241 45.65 23.49 25.93
C LEU A 241 46.76 22.49 25.58
N ARG A 242 47.32 22.57 24.38
CA ARG A 242 48.45 21.72 23.96
C ARG A 242 49.68 21.93 24.85
N SER A 243 49.99 23.18 25.23
CA SER A 243 51.06 23.50 26.18
C SER A 243 50.83 22.93 27.58
N ALA A 244 49.57 22.75 27.98
CA ALA A 244 49.19 22.08 29.23
C ALA A 244 49.11 20.54 29.12
N GLY A 245 49.52 19.95 27.98
CA GLY A 245 49.45 18.50 27.76
C GLY A 245 48.04 17.97 27.50
N ILE A 246 47.10 18.86 27.16
CA ILE A 246 45.70 18.54 26.91
C ILE A 246 45.47 18.46 25.40
N ILE A 247 44.81 17.39 24.96
CA ILE A 247 44.45 17.19 23.55
C ILE A 247 43.11 17.88 23.31
N ALA A 248 43.05 18.75 22.31
CA ALA A 248 41.81 19.40 21.87
C ALA A 248 41.62 19.20 20.37
N LYS A 249 40.45 18.70 19.97
CA LYS A 249 40.08 18.49 18.56
C LYS A 249 38.69 19.06 18.32
N GLU A 250 38.52 19.85 17.26
CA GLU A 250 37.21 20.37 16.85
C GLU A 250 36.23 19.22 16.57
N VAL A 251 34.97 19.43 16.95
CA VAL A 251 33.83 18.56 16.64
C VAL A 251 32.75 19.36 15.93
N GLY A 252 31.86 18.69 15.19
CA GLY A 252 30.85 19.35 14.36
C GLY A 252 29.68 20.00 15.11
N LEU A 253 29.73 20.09 16.44
CA LEU A 253 28.71 20.77 17.24
C LEU A 253 28.84 22.29 17.09
N ARG A 254 27.76 22.92 16.61
CA ARG A 254 27.59 24.36 16.44
C ARG A 254 26.45 24.86 17.34
N GLY A 255 26.56 26.09 17.83
CA GLY A 255 25.64 26.64 18.81
C GLY A 255 26.17 26.49 20.23
N ARG A 256 25.74 27.40 21.10
CA ARG A 256 26.01 27.37 22.54
C ARG A 256 24.90 26.56 23.20
N PHE A 257 25.26 25.46 23.84
CA PHE A 257 24.35 24.64 24.65
C PHE A 257 24.93 24.55 26.05
N HIS A 258 24.09 24.36 27.06
CA HIS A 258 24.55 24.29 28.46
C HIS A 258 25.34 25.54 28.90
N CYS A 259 24.84 26.73 28.52
CA CYS A 259 25.52 28.01 28.63
C CYS A 259 24.73 29.01 29.48
N ASP A 260 25.42 29.72 30.36
CA ASP A 260 24.83 30.73 31.24
C ASP A 260 24.26 31.94 30.46
N CYS A 261 24.57 32.09 29.16
CA CYS A 261 24.05 33.18 28.32
C CYS A 261 22.52 33.15 28.13
N TYR A 262 21.87 32.00 28.33
CA TYR A 262 20.42 31.88 28.23
C TYR A 262 19.68 32.35 29.48
N GLY A 263 20.37 32.73 30.55
CA GLY A 263 19.74 33.06 31.84
C GLY A 263 18.63 34.12 31.74
N ASN A 264 18.76 35.09 30.83
CA ASN A 264 17.75 36.14 30.63
C ASN A 264 16.60 35.74 29.68
N ASP A 265 16.83 34.75 28.82
CA ASP A 265 15.88 34.35 27.76
C ASP A 265 15.07 33.09 28.15
N ILE A 266 15.61 32.25 29.03
CA ILE A 266 15.03 30.95 29.38
C ILE A 266 13.64 31.07 30.01
N ASP A 267 13.42 32.09 30.85
CA ASP A 267 12.13 32.32 31.48
C ASP A 267 11.07 32.76 30.45
N SER A 268 11.46 33.56 29.45
CA SER A 268 10.56 33.93 28.35
C SER A 268 10.17 32.74 27.48
N MET A 269 11.11 31.81 27.26
CA MET A 269 10.83 30.54 26.55
C MET A 269 9.90 29.64 27.36
N ILE A 270 10.13 29.53 28.67
CA ILE A 270 9.27 28.77 29.58
C ILE A 270 7.86 29.36 29.64
N ASP A 271 7.73 30.68 29.80
CA ASP A 271 6.44 31.37 29.81
C ASP A 271 5.65 31.15 28.51
N PHE A 272 6.35 31.13 27.36
CA PHE A 272 5.73 30.77 26.09
C PHE A 272 5.22 29.33 26.12
N CYS A 273 6.05 28.36 26.49
CA CYS A 273 5.64 26.95 26.54
C CYS A 273 4.49 26.72 27.54
N ASP A 274 4.53 27.36 28.71
CA ASP A 274 3.47 27.27 29.74
C ASP A 274 2.14 27.86 29.27
N SER A 275 2.15 28.79 28.30
CA SER A 275 0.93 29.36 27.70
C SER A 275 0.45 28.63 26.44
N HIS A 276 1.21 27.67 25.91
CA HIS A 276 0.90 26.96 24.66
C HIS A 276 0.88 25.44 24.85
N PRO A 277 -0.31 24.81 24.95
CA PRO A 277 -0.43 23.36 25.20
C PRO A 277 0.35 22.48 24.22
N ALA A 278 0.53 22.91 22.97
CA ALA A 278 1.28 22.18 21.95
C ALA A 278 2.78 21.98 22.29
N PHE A 279 3.31 22.68 23.29
CA PHE A 279 4.70 22.64 23.75
C PHE A 279 4.85 22.03 25.16
N GLN A 280 3.78 21.47 25.74
CA GLN A 280 3.78 21.00 27.13
C GLN A 280 3.87 19.49 27.23
N PHE A 281 4.79 19.04 28.08
CA PHE A 281 4.78 17.68 28.61
C PHE A 281 3.98 17.65 29.92
N PRO A 282 3.50 16.48 30.37
CA PRO A 282 2.87 16.35 31.68
C PRO A 282 3.86 16.65 32.82
N ASP A 283 3.35 16.76 34.05
CA ASP A 283 4.21 16.91 35.22
C ASP A 283 5.04 15.65 35.45
N ALA A 284 6.25 15.79 35.98
CA ALA A 284 7.14 14.65 36.22
C ALA A 284 6.57 13.61 37.20
N SER A 285 5.57 13.94 38.01
CA SER A 285 4.85 12.98 38.84
C SER A 285 3.98 11.99 38.05
N GLU A 286 3.71 12.26 36.77
CA GLU A 286 2.95 11.40 35.86
C GLU A 286 3.84 10.50 34.98
N LEU A 287 5.16 10.52 35.19
CA LEU A 287 6.09 9.68 34.45
C LEU A 287 5.80 8.19 34.68
N VAL A 288 5.69 7.44 33.59
CA VAL A 288 5.51 5.98 33.61
C VAL A 288 6.83 5.22 33.52
N LEU A 289 7.87 5.85 32.99
CA LEU A 289 9.25 5.38 33.08
C LEU A 289 10.10 6.41 33.83
N GLN A 290 11.06 5.93 34.62
CA GLN A 290 12.01 6.81 35.29
C GLN A 290 12.94 7.49 34.28
N THR A 291 13.23 8.78 34.50
CA THR A 291 14.25 9.55 33.77
C THR A 291 15.10 10.38 34.73
N ARG A 292 16.27 10.83 34.28
CA ARG A 292 17.27 11.51 35.12
C ARG A 292 17.65 12.89 34.58
N SER A 293 18.05 13.75 35.50
CA SER A 293 18.69 15.03 35.20
C SER A 293 20.13 14.84 34.71
N ASN A 294 20.47 15.56 33.65
CA ASN A 294 21.84 15.61 33.12
C ASN A 294 22.80 16.43 33.99
N ALA A 295 22.33 17.16 35.01
CA ALA A 295 23.16 18.01 35.87
C ALA A 295 23.74 17.28 37.10
N GLY A 296 23.45 15.99 37.28
CA GLY A 296 23.94 15.22 38.44
C GLY A 296 23.51 13.75 38.52
N GLY A 297 22.57 13.31 37.67
CA GLY A 297 22.08 11.94 37.64
C GLY A 297 20.92 11.63 38.59
N ASP A 298 20.36 12.65 39.25
CA ASP A 298 19.18 12.51 40.09
C ASP A 298 17.92 12.23 39.25
N LEU A 299 16.97 11.49 39.83
CA LEU A 299 15.69 11.20 39.18
C LEU A 299 14.82 12.46 39.13
N ILE A 300 14.24 12.74 37.96
CA ILE A 300 13.25 13.80 37.80
C ILE A 300 11.91 13.25 38.26
N THR A 301 11.37 13.76 39.38
CA THR A 301 10.17 13.21 40.03
C THR A 301 9.03 14.20 40.20
N LYS A 302 9.29 15.51 40.04
CA LYS A 302 8.30 16.59 40.18
C LYS A 302 8.61 17.77 39.26
N GLY A 303 7.58 18.53 38.91
CA GLY A 303 7.68 19.75 38.10
C GLY A 303 7.48 19.50 36.61
N ASN A 304 7.24 20.59 35.89
CA ASN A 304 6.94 20.58 34.46
C ASN A 304 8.13 20.06 33.63
N LEU A 305 7.92 18.97 32.90
CA LEU A 305 8.99 18.28 32.18
C LEU A 305 9.59 19.10 31.03
N HIS A 306 8.81 19.92 30.33
CA HIS A 306 9.32 20.83 29.29
C HIS A 306 10.22 21.92 29.87
N GLN A 307 9.94 22.42 31.08
CA GLN A 307 10.81 23.39 31.75
C GLN A 307 12.14 22.78 32.15
N HIS A 308 12.11 21.56 32.71
CA HIS A 308 13.32 20.78 32.99
C HIS A 308 14.13 20.56 31.72
N ALA A 309 13.49 20.15 30.62
CA ALA A 309 14.18 19.92 29.35
C ALA A 309 14.85 21.19 28.80
N LEU A 310 14.14 22.33 28.78
CA LEU A 310 14.71 23.59 28.31
C LEU A 310 15.92 24.04 29.15
N ARG A 311 15.80 24.02 30.49
CA ARG A 311 16.91 24.37 31.39
C ARG A 311 18.10 23.44 31.22
N LEU A 312 17.85 22.13 31.19
CA LEU A 312 18.93 21.12 31.09
C LEU A 312 19.65 21.15 29.74
N ILE A 313 18.99 21.54 28.65
CA ILE A 313 19.59 21.57 27.31
C ILE A 313 20.29 22.91 27.03
N LEU A 314 19.67 24.03 27.42
CA LEU A 314 20.19 25.36 27.09
C LEU A 314 21.08 25.94 28.19
N LEU A 315 20.71 25.80 29.47
CA LEU A 315 21.32 26.56 30.57
C LEU A 315 22.29 25.72 31.41
N GLU A 316 21.84 24.56 31.92
CA GLU A 316 22.59 23.80 32.91
C GLU A 316 23.72 22.97 32.28
N ARG A 317 24.87 22.91 32.95
CA ARG A 317 26.04 22.14 32.51
C ARG A 317 25.77 20.63 32.55
N SER A 318 26.07 19.93 31.46
CA SER A 318 25.83 18.50 31.34
C SER A 318 26.94 17.68 32.03
N GLN A 319 26.59 17.07 33.17
CA GLN A 319 27.39 16.11 33.92
C GLN A 319 27.18 14.69 33.41
N TRP A 320 27.47 14.48 32.12
CA TRP A 320 27.14 13.28 31.39
C TRP A 320 27.79 12.01 31.98
N TYR A 321 29.10 12.06 32.28
CA TYR A 321 29.81 10.93 32.89
C TYR A 321 29.21 10.53 34.24
N GLN A 322 28.92 11.50 35.10
CA GLN A 322 28.32 11.27 36.41
C GLN A 322 26.91 10.67 36.27
N THR A 323 26.08 11.26 35.41
CA THR A 323 24.71 10.80 35.13
C THR A 323 24.70 9.35 34.64
N PHE A 324 25.55 9.03 33.66
CA PHE A 324 25.68 7.66 33.16
C PHE A 324 26.21 6.71 34.23
N SER A 325 27.20 7.12 35.03
CA SER A 325 27.77 6.30 36.11
C SER A 325 26.72 5.96 37.16
N THR A 326 25.89 6.92 37.57
CA THR A 326 24.79 6.72 38.52
C THR A 326 23.74 5.75 37.96
N MET A 327 23.31 5.93 36.71
CA MET A 327 22.38 5.01 36.04
C MET A 327 23.00 3.60 35.93
N HIS A 328 24.26 3.50 35.51
CA HIS A 328 24.97 2.23 35.37
C HIS A 328 25.04 1.47 36.70
N ALA A 329 25.37 2.16 37.79
CA ALA A 329 25.39 1.59 39.13
C ALA A 329 24.00 1.11 39.59
N ALA A 330 22.94 1.81 39.19
CA ALA A 330 21.56 1.49 39.59
C ALA A 330 20.92 0.36 38.77
N ARG A 331 21.19 0.29 37.46
CA ARG A 331 20.44 -0.57 36.52
C ARG A 331 21.29 -1.65 35.86
N LEU A 332 22.51 -1.32 35.41
CA LEU A 332 23.27 -2.20 34.51
C LEU A 332 24.22 -3.20 35.20
N GLN A 333 24.05 -3.45 36.50
CA GLN A 333 24.92 -4.39 37.23
C GLN A 333 24.65 -5.87 36.90
N HIS A 334 23.43 -6.21 36.51
CA HIS A 334 23.07 -7.60 36.19
C HIS A 334 23.52 -7.96 34.77
N LYS A 335 24.05 -9.18 34.56
CA LYS A 335 24.61 -9.62 33.26
C LYS A 335 23.58 -9.63 32.13
N ASP A 336 22.33 -9.90 32.45
CA ASP A 336 21.21 -9.91 31.50
C ASP A 336 20.56 -8.53 31.29
N SER A 337 21.09 -7.47 31.90
CA SER A 337 20.62 -6.11 31.62
C SER A 337 21.00 -5.70 30.20
N VAL A 338 20.15 -4.90 29.57
CA VAL A 338 20.33 -4.44 28.19
C VAL A 338 20.27 -2.93 28.16
N LEU A 339 21.20 -2.30 27.44
CA LEU A 339 21.14 -0.89 27.12
C LEU A 339 20.89 -0.74 25.62
N VAL A 340 19.78 -0.09 25.25
CA VAL A 340 19.39 0.16 23.87
C VAL A 340 19.59 1.64 23.58
N SER A 341 20.50 1.97 22.66
CA SER A 341 20.81 3.35 22.31
C SER A 341 20.16 3.78 20.99
N PHE A 342 19.57 4.97 20.97
CA PHE A 342 18.87 5.61 19.86
C PHE A 342 19.57 6.90 19.43
N GLY A 343 19.52 7.19 18.14
CA GLY A 343 20.14 8.35 17.51
C GLY A 343 21.49 8.04 16.84
N PRO A 344 22.04 9.02 16.10
CA PRO A 344 23.24 8.82 15.29
C PRO A 344 24.53 8.76 16.13
N GLU A 345 24.59 9.47 17.25
CA GLU A 345 25.81 9.62 18.05
C GLU A 345 26.00 8.50 19.08
N ARG A 346 27.26 8.05 19.21
CA ARG A 346 27.65 7.07 20.23
C ARG A 346 27.93 7.77 21.55
N CYS A 347 26.92 7.76 22.41
CA CYS A 347 26.86 8.59 23.61
C CYS A 347 27.31 7.90 24.91
N ILE A 348 27.85 6.68 24.84
CA ILE A 348 28.30 5.94 26.04
C ILE A 348 29.74 6.34 26.38
N PRO A 349 30.04 6.77 27.62
CA PRO A 349 31.40 7.09 28.04
C PRO A 349 32.37 5.92 27.77
N PRO A 350 33.46 6.13 27.00
CA PRO A 350 34.41 5.08 26.64
C PRO A 350 35.00 4.29 27.82
N SER A 351 35.21 4.94 28.96
CA SER A 351 35.71 4.27 30.18
C SER A 351 34.73 3.22 30.71
N LEU A 352 33.42 3.45 30.57
CA LEU A 352 32.35 2.56 31.03
C LEU A 352 31.94 1.54 29.95
N LEU A 353 32.07 1.91 28.67
CA LEU A 353 31.71 1.04 27.55
C LEU A 353 32.48 -0.29 27.53
N ARG A 354 33.74 -0.31 27.99
CA ARG A 354 34.57 -1.54 28.00
C ARG A 354 33.91 -2.67 28.81
N GLY A 355 33.24 -2.33 29.92
CA GLY A 355 32.51 -3.29 30.75
C GLY A 355 31.13 -3.68 30.20
N LEU A 356 30.57 -2.85 29.32
CA LEU A 356 29.19 -2.96 28.83
C LEU A 356 29.06 -3.42 27.38
N SER A 357 30.16 -3.59 26.65
CA SER A 357 30.13 -3.92 25.21
C SER A 357 29.23 -5.11 24.86
N ALA A 358 29.12 -6.09 25.77
CA ALA A 358 28.24 -7.24 25.63
C ALA A 358 26.76 -6.99 26.01
N GLN A 359 26.38 -5.81 26.48
CA GLN A 359 25.01 -5.45 26.90
C GLN A 359 24.40 -4.32 26.05
N VAL A 360 25.20 -3.66 25.22
CA VAL A 360 24.77 -2.53 24.38
C VAL A 360 24.19 -3.01 23.05
N VAL A 361 23.03 -2.48 22.70
CA VAL A 361 22.39 -2.59 21.38
C VAL A 361 22.21 -1.17 20.85
N ASN A 362 22.62 -0.92 19.60
CA ASN A 362 22.39 0.38 18.98
C ASN A 362 21.46 0.23 17.79
N MET A 363 20.39 1.03 17.78
CA MET A 363 19.35 0.92 16.75
C MET A 363 19.80 1.42 15.39
N ALA A 364 20.73 2.39 15.33
CA ALA A 364 21.30 2.84 14.07
C ALA A 364 22.03 1.69 13.33
N ASP A 365 22.67 0.75 14.06
CA ASP A 365 23.33 -0.42 13.45
C ASP A 365 22.34 -1.46 12.87
N LEU A 366 21.11 -1.49 13.39
CA LEU A 366 20.05 -2.40 12.95
C LEU A 366 19.32 -1.84 11.73
N ALA A 367 19.08 -0.53 11.69
CA ALA A 367 18.50 0.17 10.55
C ALA A 367 19.33 -0.01 9.27
N VAL A 368 20.67 -0.08 9.37
CA VAL A 368 21.59 -0.35 8.24
C VAL A 368 21.61 -1.83 7.83
N ARG A 369 21.25 -2.77 8.73
CA ARG A 369 21.28 -4.22 8.48
C ARG A 369 19.93 -4.85 8.11
N ASN A 370 18.82 -4.11 8.22
CA ASN A 370 17.49 -4.57 7.81
C ASN A 370 17.29 -4.69 6.28
N MET A 371 18.37 -4.62 5.48
CA MET A 371 18.40 -5.20 4.13
C MET A 371 18.45 -6.73 4.08
N ARG A 372 18.49 -7.46 5.22
CA ARG A 372 18.22 -8.92 5.32
C ARG A 372 18.28 -9.35 6.79
N VAL A 373 17.14 -9.68 7.42
CA VAL A 373 17.16 -10.53 8.64
C VAL A 373 16.12 -11.67 8.53
N PRO A 374 16.56 -12.93 8.59
CA PRO A 374 15.74 -14.14 8.68
C PRO A 374 15.48 -14.61 10.13
N GLY A 375 14.31 -15.23 10.34
CA GLY A 375 13.88 -15.98 11.55
C GLY A 375 13.06 -15.11 12.52
N ALA A 376 11.83 -15.45 12.95
CA ALA A 376 11.30 -16.75 13.34
C ALA A 376 10.05 -17.18 12.54
N THR A 377 9.47 -18.31 12.92
CA THR A 377 8.71 -19.25 12.09
C THR A 377 7.28 -19.44 12.59
N SER A 378 6.29 -19.14 11.75
CA SER A 378 5.14 -20.00 11.46
C SER A 378 4.41 -19.46 10.22
N ALA A 379 4.12 -20.37 9.27
CA ALA A 379 3.31 -20.23 8.04
C ALA A 379 3.68 -19.14 7.00
N LEU A 380 4.27 -19.60 5.88
CA LEU A 380 4.33 -18.96 4.55
C LEU A 380 4.83 -17.50 4.49
N LYS A 381 6.16 -17.32 4.47
CA LYS A 381 6.79 -15.99 4.26
C LYS A 381 6.62 -15.53 2.82
N TYR A 382 5.63 -14.68 2.59
CA TYR A 382 5.41 -13.97 1.33
C TYR A 382 6.47 -12.88 1.12
N ALA A 383 6.89 -12.68 -0.13
CA ALA A 383 8.06 -11.85 -0.47
C ALA A 383 7.84 -10.33 -0.38
N HIS A 384 6.61 -9.88 -0.11
CA HIS A 384 6.23 -8.48 0.13
C HIS A 384 5.24 -8.44 1.29
N ALA A 385 5.13 -7.30 2.00
CA ALA A 385 4.15 -7.12 3.08
C ALA A 385 2.74 -7.29 2.50
N VAL A 386 2.13 -8.43 2.78
CA VAL A 386 0.76 -8.78 2.41
C VAL A 386 -0.11 -8.42 3.60
N ASP A 387 -1.17 -7.65 3.40
CA ASP A 387 -2.14 -7.37 4.47
C ASP A 387 -3.10 -8.56 4.59
N GLU A 388 -3.31 -9.04 5.81
CA GLU A 388 -4.27 -10.13 6.08
C GLU A 388 -5.72 -9.77 5.73
N ASN A 389 -6.01 -8.47 5.64
CA ASN A 389 -7.29 -7.88 5.25
C ASN A 389 -7.41 -7.61 3.75
N ASP A 390 -6.40 -7.93 2.96
CA ASP A 390 -6.58 -7.95 1.51
C ASP A 390 -7.68 -8.95 1.09
N ILE A 391 -8.23 -8.78 -0.11
CA ILE A 391 -9.26 -9.69 -0.65
C ILE A 391 -8.66 -10.58 -1.74
N ALA A 392 -8.64 -11.88 -1.51
CA ALA A 392 -8.25 -12.88 -2.49
C ALA A 392 -9.32 -13.06 -3.56
N VAL A 393 -8.89 -13.10 -4.82
CA VAL A 393 -9.71 -13.61 -5.93
C VAL A 393 -9.41 -15.09 -6.08
N ILE A 394 -10.37 -15.94 -5.73
CA ILE A 394 -10.19 -17.40 -5.72
C ILE A 394 -10.91 -18.11 -6.86
N GLY A 395 -11.76 -17.41 -7.61
CA GLY A 395 -12.37 -17.91 -8.84
C GLY A 395 -12.78 -16.76 -9.75
N MET A 396 -12.80 -16.99 -11.05
CA MET A 396 -13.26 -16.02 -12.05
C MET A 396 -13.79 -16.72 -13.31
N SER A 397 -14.71 -16.06 -14.01
CA SER A 397 -15.14 -16.48 -15.35
C SER A 397 -15.60 -15.27 -16.16
N CYS A 398 -15.41 -15.32 -17.47
CA CYS A 398 -15.94 -14.31 -18.38
C CYS A 398 -16.38 -14.89 -19.73
N LYS A 399 -17.28 -14.16 -20.37
CA LYS A 399 -17.67 -14.31 -21.77
C LYS A 399 -17.77 -12.92 -22.39
N VAL A 400 -17.04 -12.70 -23.47
CA VAL A 400 -16.93 -11.41 -24.17
C VAL A 400 -16.99 -11.60 -25.69
N ALA A 401 -17.07 -10.51 -26.45
CA ALA A 401 -16.96 -10.60 -27.90
C ALA A 401 -15.64 -11.31 -28.29
N GLY A 402 -15.75 -12.35 -29.12
CA GLY A 402 -14.60 -13.15 -29.58
C GLY A 402 -14.09 -14.23 -28.62
N ALA A 403 -14.60 -14.32 -27.38
CA ALA A 403 -14.15 -15.32 -26.40
C ALA A 403 -15.26 -15.80 -25.45
N ASP A 404 -15.39 -17.11 -25.25
CA ASP A 404 -16.41 -17.72 -24.38
C ASP A 404 -15.84 -18.22 -23.04
N ASP A 405 -14.54 -18.11 -22.81
CA ASP A 405 -13.83 -18.50 -21.59
C ASP A 405 -12.52 -17.70 -21.41
N LEU A 406 -11.85 -17.90 -20.27
CA LEU A 406 -10.64 -17.17 -19.86
C LEU A 406 -9.48 -17.40 -20.84
N GLU A 407 -9.31 -18.63 -21.32
CA GLU A 407 -8.28 -19.01 -22.29
C GLU A 407 -8.50 -18.29 -23.61
N GLY A 408 -9.73 -18.33 -24.16
CA GLY A 408 -10.06 -17.61 -25.37
C GLY A 408 -9.88 -16.09 -25.21
N PHE A 409 -10.16 -15.56 -24.02
CA PHE A 409 -9.97 -14.14 -23.74
C PHE A 409 -8.49 -13.75 -23.67
N TRP A 410 -7.64 -14.58 -23.06
CA TRP A 410 -6.19 -14.37 -23.07
C TRP A 410 -5.60 -14.43 -24.48
N ASP A 411 -5.98 -15.43 -25.29
CA ASP A 411 -5.54 -15.53 -26.68
C ASP A 411 -5.96 -14.31 -27.50
N LEU A 412 -7.15 -13.78 -27.22
CA LEU A 412 -7.64 -12.54 -27.85
C LEU A 412 -6.84 -11.31 -27.40
N LEU A 413 -6.54 -11.18 -26.10
CA LEU A 413 -5.70 -10.12 -25.55
C LEU A 413 -4.30 -10.13 -26.19
N CYS A 414 -3.68 -11.30 -26.33
CA CYS A 414 -2.36 -11.44 -26.93
C CYS A 414 -2.32 -11.03 -28.41
N ARG A 415 -3.39 -11.28 -29.16
CA ARG A 415 -3.51 -10.85 -30.57
C ARG A 415 -3.73 -9.35 -30.72
N GLY A 416 -4.41 -8.70 -29.77
CA GLY A 416 -4.65 -7.25 -29.81
C GLY A 416 -5.58 -6.78 -30.93
N GLU A 417 -6.45 -7.66 -31.44
CA GLU A 417 -7.34 -7.38 -32.57
C GLU A 417 -8.75 -7.00 -32.10
N SER A 418 -9.21 -5.80 -32.50
CA SER A 418 -10.55 -5.31 -32.15
C SER A 418 -11.65 -6.23 -32.67
N GLN A 419 -12.66 -6.49 -31.84
CA GLN A 419 -13.81 -7.36 -32.13
C GLN A 419 -15.06 -6.59 -32.57
N HIS A 420 -14.92 -5.30 -32.90
CA HIS A 420 -16.05 -4.51 -33.34
C HIS A 420 -16.52 -4.97 -34.73
N GLN A 421 -17.82 -4.94 -34.94
CA GLN A 421 -18.44 -5.23 -36.22
C GLN A 421 -19.67 -4.36 -36.43
N GLU A 422 -20.15 -4.25 -37.66
CA GLU A 422 -21.46 -3.66 -37.93
C GLU A 422 -22.55 -4.48 -37.22
N VAL A 423 -23.57 -3.82 -36.66
CA VAL A 423 -24.64 -4.52 -35.93
C VAL A 423 -25.31 -5.55 -36.85
N PRO A 424 -25.25 -6.85 -36.52
CA PRO A 424 -25.85 -7.87 -37.36
C PRO A 424 -27.38 -7.73 -37.40
N LYS A 425 -27.97 -7.85 -38.59
CA LYS A 425 -29.42 -7.64 -38.80
C LYS A 425 -30.28 -8.64 -38.05
N GLU A 426 -29.73 -9.83 -37.78
CA GLU A 426 -30.35 -10.89 -37.00
C GLU A 426 -30.45 -10.56 -35.49
N ARG A 427 -29.71 -9.55 -34.99
CA ARG A 427 -29.79 -9.12 -33.59
C ARG A 427 -31.03 -8.26 -33.37
N PHE A 428 -31.14 -7.17 -34.13
CA PHE A 428 -32.28 -6.25 -34.11
C PHE A 428 -32.17 -5.25 -35.28
N THR A 429 -33.29 -4.64 -35.65
CA THR A 429 -33.36 -3.58 -36.67
C THR A 429 -33.42 -2.20 -36.02
N PHE A 430 -32.84 -1.19 -36.69
CA PHE A 430 -32.90 0.21 -36.24
C PHE A 430 -34.17 0.95 -36.64
N ASP A 431 -34.94 0.38 -37.56
CA ASP A 431 -36.29 0.83 -37.89
C ASP A 431 -37.24 0.41 -36.77
N THR A 432 -37.83 1.39 -36.08
CA THR A 432 -38.72 1.18 -34.93
C THR A 432 -39.95 2.05 -35.07
N ILE A 433 -41.06 1.66 -34.42
CA ILE A 433 -42.31 2.42 -34.43
C ILE A 433 -42.12 3.88 -33.93
N PHE A 434 -41.11 4.12 -33.09
CA PHE A 434 -40.92 5.40 -32.42
C PHE A 434 -39.85 6.30 -33.06
N ARG A 435 -39.01 5.76 -33.96
CA ARG A 435 -37.82 6.47 -34.48
C ARG A 435 -37.53 6.09 -35.91
N GLU A 436 -37.34 7.12 -36.74
CA GLU A 436 -36.94 6.97 -38.13
C GLU A 436 -35.51 6.41 -38.25
N LEU A 437 -35.32 5.56 -39.26
CA LEU A 437 -34.03 5.01 -39.64
C LEU A 437 -33.20 6.05 -40.38
N ASP A 438 -32.04 6.42 -39.84
CA ASP A 438 -31.00 7.09 -40.62
C ASP A 438 -30.29 6.07 -41.52
N THR A 439 -30.71 6.01 -42.79
CA THR A 439 -30.17 5.05 -43.78
C THR A 439 -28.71 5.28 -44.14
N LYS A 440 -28.13 6.43 -43.78
CA LYS A 440 -26.72 6.75 -44.07
C LYS A 440 -25.80 6.34 -42.92
N ARG A 441 -26.36 6.12 -41.73
CA ARG A 441 -25.59 5.78 -40.53
C ARG A 441 -25.36 4.28 -40.43
N LYS A 442 -24.09 3.91 -40.25
CA LYS A 442 -23.71 2.56 -39.82
C LYS A 442 -23.68 2.49 -38.29
N TRP A 443 -24.06 1.35 -37.76
CA TRP A 443 -24.05 1.08 -36.34
C TRP A 443 -23.04 -0.02 -36.06
N PHE A 444 -22.22 0.15 -35.04
CA PHE A 444 -21.17 -0.80 -34.67
C PHE A 444 -21.33 -1.26 -33.23
N GLY A 445 -20.95 -2.51 -32.96
CA GLY A 445 -20.92 -3.07 -31.62
C GLY A 445 -20.00 -4.29 -31.54
N ASN A 446 -19.79 -4.76 -30.32
CA ASN A 446 -19.02 -5.97 -30.03
C ASN A 446 -19.98 -6.97 -29.39
N PHE A 447 -20.15 -8.14 -29.99
CA PHE A 447 -21.24 -9.05 -29.66
C PHE A 447 -20.72 -10.40 -29.19
N ILE A 448 -21.31 -10.92 -28.12
CA ILE A 448 -21.03 -12.30 -27.69
C ILE A 448 -21.69 -13.28 -28.64
N ARG A 449 -21.10 -14.47 -28.77
CA ARG A 449 -21.72 -15.59 -29.49
C ARG A 449 -22.86 -16.17 -28.67
N ASP A 450 -23.88 -16.69 -29.36
CA ASP A 450 -24.99 -17.42 -28.74
C ASP A 450 -25.64 -16.65 -27.57
N HIS A 451 -25.88 -15.34 -27.79
CA HIS A 451 -26.40 -14.42 -26.76
C HIS A 451 -27.73 -14.86 -26.14
N ASP A 452 -28.50 -15.74 -26.77
CA ASP A 452 -29.77 -16.29 -26.31
C ASP A 452 -29.67 -17.76 -25.85
N ALA A 453 -28.50 -18.41 -25.93
CA ALA A 453 -28.34 -19.80 -25.53
C ALA A 453 -28.29 -19.96 -23.99
N PHE A 454 -28.93 -21.00 -23.49
CA PHE A 454 -28.91 -21.36 -22.06
C PHE A 454 -29.20 -22.85 -21.85
N ASP A 455 -28.44 -23.52 -20.99
CA ASP A 455 -28.70 -24.91 -20.61
C ASP A 455 -29.76 -25.00 -19.52
N HIS A 456 -31.02 -24.90 -19.93
CA HIS A 456 -32.14 -24.93 -18.98
C HIS A 456 -32.26 -26.26 -18.23
N LYS A 457 -31.79 -27.39 -18.79
CA LYS A 457 -31.87 -28.70 -18.13
C LYS A 457 -30.86 -28.78 -17.00
N PHE A 458 -29.64 -28.30 -17.22
CA PHE A 458 -28.61 -28.22 -16.19
C PHE A 458 -29.10 -27.45 -14.96
N PHE A 459 -29.70 -26.27 -15.17
CA PHE A 459 -30.22 -25.43 -14.08
C PHE A 459 -31.65 -25.81 -13.64
N LYS A 460 -32.19 -26.94 -14.12
CA LYS A 460 -33.53 -27.46 -13.79
C LYS A 460 -34.65 -26.42 -13.98
N LYS A 461 -34.56 -25.64 -15.06
CA LYS A 461 -35.54 -24.61 -15.44
C LYS A 461 -36.42 -25.08 -16.59
N SER A 462 -37.67 -24.62 -16.59
CA SER A 462 -38.61 -24.96 -17.68
C SER A 462 -38.28 -24.16 -18.95
N PRO A 463 -38.48 -24.71 -20.16
CA PRO A 463 -38.32 -23.95 -21.40
C PRO A 463 -39.17 -22.67 -21.42
N ARG A 464 -40.38 -22.74 -20.85
CA ARG A 464 -41.31 -21.61 -20.77
C ARG A 464 -40.78 -20.46 -19.91
N GLU A 465 -40.14 -20.77 -18.79
CA GLU A 465 -39.49 -19.77 -17.92
C GLU A 465 -38.32 -19.09 -18.64
N ILE A 466 -37.44 -19.88 -19.25
CA ILE A 466 -36.22 -19.39 -19.88
C ILE A 466 -36.53 -18.55 -21.13
N ALA A 467 -37.58 -18.89 -21.89
CA ALA A 467 -38.03 -18.09 -23.02
C ALA A 467 -38.50 -16.68 -22.65
N SER A 468 -38.94 -16.46 -21.40
CA SER A 468 -39.34 -15.12 -20.90
C SER A 468 -38.25 -14.44 -20.06
N THR A 469 -37.08 -15.06 -19.92
CA THR A 469 -36.00 -14.59 -19.06
C THR A 469 -34.96 -13.81 -19.87
N ASP A 470 -34.58 -12.63 -19.38
CA ASP A 470 -33.53 -11.79 -19.94
C ASP A 470 -32.24 -12.62 -20.15
N PRO A 471 -31.64 -12.62 -21.36
CA PRO A 471 -30.30 -13.15 -21.61
C PRO A 471 -29.26 -12.84 -20.52
N GLN A 472 -29.32 -11.65 -19.93
CA GLN A 472 -28.43 -11.23 -18.85
C GLN A 472 -28.55 -12.15 -17.62
N GLN A 473 -29.79 -12.47 -17.20
CA GLN A 473 -30.02 -13.42 -16.10
C GLN A 473 -29.51 -14.83 -16.42
N ARG A 474 -29.67 -15.25 -17.69
CA ARG A 474 -29.28 -16.59 -18.16
C ARG A 474 -27.77 -16.76 -18.16
N HIS A 475 -27.05 -15.87 -18.85
CA HIS A 475 -25.60 -15.94 -18.95
C HIS A 475 -24.92 -15.66 -17.61
N MET A 476 -25.43 -14.72 -16.80
CA MET A 476 -24.86 -14.45 -15.49
C MET A 476 -24.90 -15.68 -14.57
N LEU A 477 -25.97 -16.49 -14.63
CA LEU A 477 -26.04 -17.73 -13.85
C LEU A 477 -25.01 -18.78 -14.31
N GLN A 478 -24.74 -18.88 -15.61
CA GLN A 478 -23.69 -19.75 -16.15
C GLN A 478 -22.29 -19.30 -15.74
N ILE A 479 -22.01 -18.00 -15.86
CA ILE A 479 -20.72 -17.41 -15.47
C ILE A 479 -20.50 -17.50 -13.96
N ALA A 480 -21.54 -17.26 -13.16
CA ALA A 480 -21.50 -17.44 -11.71
C ALA A 480 -21.15 -18.89 -11.35
N TYR A 481 -21.80 -19.87 -11.98
CA TYR A 481 -21.48 -21.28 -11.77
C TYR A 481 -20.02 -21.61 -12.06
N GLN A 482 -19.47 -21.12 -13.18
CA GLN A 482 -18.08 -21.38 -13.54
C GLN A 482 -17.08 -20.71 -12.58
N ALA A 483 -17.34 -19.47 -12.13
CA ALA A 483 -16.49 -18.80 -11.15
C ALA A 483 -16.50 -19.51 -9.79
N VAL A 484 -17.67 -19.99 -9.35
CA VAL A 484 -17.85 -20.77 -8.12
C VAL A 484 -17.22 -22.17 -8.23
N GLU A 485 -17.27 -22.78 -9.42
CA GLU A 485 -16.59 -24.05 -9.70
C GLU A 485 -15.07 -23.89 -9.58
N GLN A 486 -14.51 -22.85 -10.20
CA GLN A 486 -13.08 -22.56 -10.14
C GLN A 486 -12.59 -22.26 -8.71
N SER A 487 -13.44 -21.66 -7.86
CA SER A 487 -13.10 -21.38 -6.46
C SER A 487 -13.00 -22.62 -5.58
N GLY A 488 -13.35 -23.80 -6.10
CA GLY A 488 -13.37 -25.05 -5.34
C GLY A 488 -14.51 -25.15 -4.33
N TYR A 489 -15.53 -24.29 -4.43
CA TYR A 489 -16.67 -24.25 -3.50
C TYR A 489 -17.36 -25.61 -3.32
N PHE A 490 -17.42 -26.43 -4.38
CA PHE A 490 -18.10 -27.73 -4.34
C PHE A 490 -17.30 -28.86 -3.67
N CYS A 491 -16.00 -28.68 -3.38
CA CYS A 491 -15.21 -29.75 -2.77
C CYS A 491 -15.36 -29.86 -1.26
N ASN A 492 -15.91 -28.83 -0.61
CA ASN A 492 -16.14 -28.82 0.83
C ASN A 492 -17.52 -29.44 1.15
N PRO A 493 -17.61 -30.50 1.99
CA PRO A 493 -18.91 -31.07 2.38
C PRO A 493 -19.74 -30.15 3.30
N SER A 494 -19.10 -29.21 4.01
CA SER A 494 -19.73 -28.26 4.93
C SER A 494 -19.55 -26.84 4.42
N VAL A 495 -20.10 -26.58 3.23
CA VAL A 495 -19.93 -25.28 2.58
C VAL A 495 -20.62 -24.17 3.35
N ASP A 496 -19.88 -23.10 3.62
CA ASP A 496 -20.45 -21.88 4.18
C ASP A 496 -21.52 -21.30 3.23
N LYS A 497 -22.64 -20.90 3.82
CA LYS A 497 -23.79 -20.34 3.11
C LYS A 497 -23.88 -18.83 3.25
N GLN A 498 -23.09 -18.21 4.13
CA GLN A 498 -23.03 -16.75 4.33
C GLN A 498 -22.24 -16.06 3.20
N ILE A 499 -22.62 -16.34 1.97
CA ILE A 499 -22.00 -15.83 0.75
C ILE A 499 -22.84 -14.68 0.20
N GLY A 500 -22.21 -13.54 -0.06
CA GLY A 500 -22.85 -12.40 -0.74
C GLY A 500 -22.85 -12.53 -2.27
N CYS A 501 -23.76 -11.82 -2.94
CA CYS A 501 -23.86 -11.76 -4.40
C CYS A 501 -24.12 -10.31 -4.84
N TYR A 502 -23.15 -9.71 -5.55
CA TYR A 502 -23.16 -8.31 -5.95
C TYR A 502 -22.98 -8.21 -7.48
N ILE A 503 -24.02 -7.80 -8.20
CA ILE A 503 -24.00 -7.80 -9.68
C ILE A 503 -24.29 -6.40 -10.24
N GLY A 504 -23.37 -5.88 -11.05
CA GLY A 504 -23.54 -4.63 -11.78
C GLY A 504 -24.43 -4.80 -13.02
N VAL A 505 -25.50 -4.01 -13.15
CA VAL A 505 -26.48 -4.12 -14.26
C VAL A 505 -27.11 -2.75 -14.57
N CYS A 506 -27.04 -2.29 -15.83
CA CYS A 506 -27.60 -0.99 -16.26
C CYS A 506 -28.88 -1.09 -17.08
N ALA A 507 -28.86 -1.75 -18.23
CA ALA A 507 -29.99 -1.75 -19.15
C ALA A 507 -30.87 -3.00 -18.94
N ALA A 508 -32.17 -2.86 -19.21
CA ALA A 508 -33.14 -3.96 -19.19
C ALA A 508 -33.81 -4.08 -20.58
N ASP A 509 -32.98 -4.19 -21.62
CA ASP A 509 -33.43 -4.11 -23.03
C ASP A 509 -34.50 -5.17 -23.36
N TYR A 510 -34.41 -6.34 -22.73
CA TYR A 510 -35.27 -7.48 -23.00
C TYR A 510 -36.72 -7.27 -22.54
N GLU A 511 -36.99 -6.33 -21.62
CA GLU A 511 -38.35 -5.95 -21.23
C GLU A 511 -39.18 -5.52 -22.44
N ASN A 512 -38.57 -4.82 -23.41
CA ASN A 512 -39.25 -4.41 -24.65
C ASN A 512 -39.63 -5.61 -25.53
N ASN A 513 -38.82 -6.66 -25.54
CA ASN A 513 -39.12 -7.89 -26.28
C ASN A 513 -40.29 -8.64 -25.63
N ILE A 514 -40.31 -8.71 -24.30
CA ILE A 514 -41.38 -9.38 -23.55
C ILE A 514 -42.69 -8.60 -23.59
N ALA A 515 -42.65 -7.26 -23.64
CA ALA A 515 -43.83 -6.41 -23.75
C ALA A 515 -44.64 -6.64 -25.04
N CYS A 516 -44.03 -7.22 -26.08
CA CYS A 516 -44.69 -7.59 -27.33
C CYS A 516 -45.54 -8.88 -27.23
N HIS A 517 -45.52 -9.56 -26.09
CA HIS A 517 -46.27 -10.80 -25.85
C HIS A 517 -47.26 -10.65 -24.69
N ALA A 518 -48.28 -11.53 -24.66
CA ALA A 518 -49.19 -11.58 -23.52
C ALA A 518 -48.42 -11.92 -22.23
N PRO A 519 -48.67 -11.21 -21.11
CA PRO A 519 -47.98 -11.45 -19.86
C PRO A 519 -48.21 -12.89 -19.38
N ASN A 520 -47.17 -13.48 -18.81
CA ASN A 520 -47.22 -14.82 -18.23
C ASN A 520 -46.55 -14.85 -16.86
N ALA A 521 -46.57 -16.01 -16.19
CA ALA A 521 -46.04 -16.18 -14.84
C ALA A 521 -44.55 -15.78 -14.67
N PHE A 522 -43.79 -15.72 -15.76
CA PHE A 522 -42.36 -15.43 -15.76
C PHE A 522 -42.00 -14.05 -16.30
N SER A 523 -42.97 -13.29 -16.85
CA SER A 523 -42.69 -11.99 -17.47
C SER A 523 -41.99 -11.02 -16.49
N ALA A 524 -42.47 -10.94 -15.24
CA ALA A 524 -41.83 -10.09 -14.23
C ALA A 524 -40.52 -10.68 -13.70
N THR A 525 -40.54 -11.94 -13.23
CA THR A 525 -39.38 -12.60 -12.62
C THR A 525 -38.24 -12.87 -13.58
N GLY A 526 -38.51 -12.85 -14.89
CA GLY A 526 -37.53 -13.02 -15.95
C GLY A 526 -36.79 -11.74 -16.33
N ASN A 527 -37.28 -10.56 -15.92
CA ASN A 527 -36.77 -9.29 -16.43
C ASN A 527 -36.40 -8.27 -15.35
N LEU A 528 -37.04 -8.31 -14.17
CA LEU A 528 -36.64 -7.48 -13.04
C LEU A 528 -35.15 -7.70 -12.71
N LYS A 529 -34.35 -6.64 -12.77
CA LYS A 529 -32.89 -6.69 -12.56
C LYS A 529 -32.51 -7.43 -11.27
N SER A 530 -33.23 -7.17 -10.17
CA SER A 530 -32.99 -7.79 -8.85
C SER A 530 -32.96 -9.32 -8.86
N PHE A 531 -33.67 -9.96 -9.81
CA PHE A 531 -33.66 -11.41 -9.95
C PHE A 531 -32.33 -11.96 -10.48
N ILE A 532 -31.42 -11.14 -11.00
CA ILE A 532 -30.07 -11.58 -11.41
C ILE A 532 -29.31 -12.10 -10.17
N ALA A 533 -29.07 -11.23 -9.18
CA ALA A 533 -28.39 -11.64 -7.93
C ALA A 533 -29.26 -12.63 -7.12
N GLY A 534 -30.57 -12.42 -7.11
CA GLY A 534 -31.51 -13.28 -6.38
C GLY A 534 -31.53 -14.72 -6.87
N LYS A 535 -31.60 -14.96 -8.19
CA LYS A 535 -31.62 -16.32 -8.75
C LYS A 535 -30.28 -17.04 -8.57
N ILE A 536 -29.17 -16.32 -8.62
CA ILE A 536 -27.83 -16.88 -8.33
C ILE A 536 -27.78 -17.34 -6.88
N SER A 537 -28.11 -16.46 -5.93
CA SER A 537 -28.11 -16.77 -4.50
C SER A 537 -29.07 -17.92 -4.19
N HIS A 538 -30.26 -17.91 -4.79
CA HIS A 538 -31.24 -18.99 -4.65
C HIS A 538 -30.73 -20.33 -5.17
N TYR A 539 -30.01 -20.34 -6.31
CA TYR A 539 -29.47 -21.57 -6.88
C TYR A 539 -28.44 -22.26 -5.97
N PHE A 540 -27.56 -21.47 -5.33
CA PHE A 540 -26.52 -22.02 -4.42
C PHE A 540 -26.97 -22.17 -2.97
N GLY A 541 -28.15 -21.64 -2.63
CA GLY A 541 -28.68 -21.58 -1.26
C GLY A 541 -27.89 -20.61 -0.38
N TRP A 542 -27.42 -19.50 -0.93
CA TRP A 542 -26.69 -18.47 -0.20
C TRP A 542 -27.62 -17.57 0.61
N THR A 543 -27.15 -17.14 1.77
CA THR A 543 -27.90 -16.33 2.75
C THR A 543 -27.29 -14.96 3.02
N GLY A 544 -26.16 -14.62 2.38
CA GLY A 544 -25.57 -13.28 2.45
C GLY A 544 -26.32 -12.26 1.58
N PRO A 545 -25.86 -11.00 1.53
CA PRO A 545 -26.53 -9.94 0.78
C PRO A 545 -26.60 -10.24 -0.71
N GLY A 546 -27.79 -10.09 -1.33
CA GLY A 546 -27.99 -10.27 -2.76
C GLY A 546 -28.42 -8.97 -3.44
N LEU A 547 -27.48 -8.24 -4.04
CA LEU A 547 -27.67 -6.88 -4.54
C LEU A 547 -27.38 -6.77 -6.04
N THR A 548 -28.20 -5.95 -6.71
CA THR A 548 -27.92 -5.46 -8.06
C THR A 548 -27.62 -3.97 -8.00
N ILE A 549 -26.52 -3.56 -8.61
CA ILE A 549 -25.97 -2.20 -8.50
C ILE A 549 -25.98 -1.54 -9.88
N ASP A 550 -26.43 -0.28 -9.91
CA ASP A 550 -26.47 0.54 -11.13
C ASP A 550 -25.80 1.90 -10.84
N THR A 551 -24.54 2.00 -11.22
CA THR A 551 -23.76 3.25 -11.25
C THR A 551 -23.30 3.53 -12.68
N ALA A 552 -24.15 3.23 -13.66
CA ALA A 552 -23.79 3.28 -15.08
C ALA A 552 -22.56 2.39 -15.39
N CYS A 553 -21.61 2.90 -16.16
CA CYS A 553 -20.44 2.15 -16.62
C CYS A 553 -19.53 1.61 -15.50
N SER A 554 -19.61 2.14 -14.27
CA SER A 554 -18.80 1.67 -13.13
C SER A 554 -19.42 0.53 -12.32
N SER A 555 -20.64 0.08 -12.67
CA SER A 555 -21.47 -0.78 -11.82
C SER A 555 -20.77 -2.04 -11.30
N SER A 556 -20.03 -2.78 -12.14
CA SER A 556 -19.33 -4.00 -11.70
C SER A 556 -18.10 -3.72 -10.83
N ALA A 557 -17.39 -2.62 -11.05
CA ALA A 557 -16.30 -2.21 -10.15
C ALA A 557 -16.84 -1.79 -8.78
N VAL A 558 -17.97 -1.07 -8.75
CA VAL A 558 -18.68 -0.74 -7.51
C VAL A 558 -19.22 -2.01 -6.84
N ALA A 559 -19.70 -2.99 -7.60
CA ALA A 559 -20.13 -4.28 -7.06
C ALA A 559 -18.98 -5.04 -6.40
N VAL A 560 -17.78 -5.05 -7.00
CA VAL A 560 -16.56 -5.59 -6.38
C VAL A 560 -16.21 -4.83 -5.11
N HIS A 561 -16.23 -3.48 -5.13
CA HIS A 561 -15.99 -2.68 -3.94
C HIS A 561 -16.95 -3.02 -2.79
N GLN A 562 -18.26 -3.10 -3.05
CA GLN A 562 -19.27 -3.45 -2.04
C GLN A 562 -19.06 -4.87 -1.50
N ALA A 563 -18.71 -5.83 -2.37
CA ALA A 563 -18.37 -7.18 -1.96
C ALA A 563 -17.14 -7.21 -1.04
N CYS A 564 -16.07 -6.48 -1.38
CA CYS A 564 -14.89 -6.34 -0.52
C CYS A 564 -15.26 -5.75 0.85
N LYS A 565 -16.04 -4.66 0.89
CA LYS A 565 -16.47 -4.03 2.14
C LYS A 565 -17.31 -4.97 3.00
N ALA A 566 -18.23 -5.74 2.40
CA ALA A 566 -19.08 -6.69 3.10
C ALA A 566 -18.32 -7.89 3.69
N ILE A 567 -17.27 -8.35 2.99
CA ILE A 567 -16.37 -9.38 3.53
C ILE A 567 -15.60 -8.82 4.74
N LEU A 568 -15.07 -7.62 4.62
CA LEU A 568 -14.28 -6.98 5.69
C LEU A 568 -15.12 -6.57 6.91
N SER A 569 -16.38 -6.21 6.71
CA SER A 569 -17.32 -5.91 7.80
C SER A 569 -17.90 -7.18 8.45
N GLY A 570 -17.74 -8.35 7.83
CA GLY A 570 -18.31 -9.61 8.30
C GLY A 570 -19.79 -9.80 7.96
N GLU A 571 -20.36 -9.00 7.05
CA GLU A 571 -21.72 -9.22 6.52
C GLU A 571 -21.84 -10.50 5.68
N CYS A 572 -20.71 -10.93 5.10
CA CYS A 572 -20.55 -12.22 4.45
C CYS A 572 -19.11 -12.71 4.62
N THR A 573 -18.88 -14.01 4.48
CA THR A 573 -17.55 -14.63 4.63
C THR A 573 -16.79 -14.72 3.31
N ALA A 574 -17.54 -14.77 2.20
CA ALA A 574 -17.07 -14.68 0.83
C ALA A 574 -18.19 -14.08 -0.03
N ALA A 575 -17.85 -13.66 -1.25
CA ALA A 575 -18.82 -13.02 -2.13
C ALA A 575 -18.56 -13.33 -3.60
N LEU A 576 -19.64 -13.49 -4.36
CA LEU A 576 -19.59 -13.39 -5.82
C LEU A 576 -19.82 -11.94 -6.23
N ALA A 577 -18.90 -11.35 -6.98
CA ALA A 577 -19.03 -10.02 -7.55
C ALA A 577 -18.89 -10.07 -9.08
N GLY A 578 -19.71 -9.32 -9.81
CA GLY A 578 -19.69 -9.39 -11.26
C GLY A 578 -20.54 -8.34 -11.98
N GLY A 579 -20.78 -8.58 -13.27
CA GLY A 579 -21.66 -7.77 -14.09
C GLY A 579 -22.09 -8.49 -15.35
N THR A 580 -23.20 -8.05 -15.92
CA THR A 580 -23.72 -8.56 -17.20
C THR A 580 -24.25 -7.43 -18.06
N ASN A 581 -23.87 -7.43 -19.34
CA ASN A 581 -24.39 -6.53 -20.37
C ASN A 581 -24.67 -7.30 -21.66
N VAL A 582 -25.94 -7.39 -22.05
CA VAL A 582 -26.38 -8.01 -23.32
C VAL A 582 -27.35 -7.04 -24.00
N MET A 583 -27.11 -6.79 -25.29
CA MET A 583 -27.85 -5.83 -26.09
C MET A 583 -28.91 -6.55 -26.93
N THR A 584 -30.18 -6.24 -26.68
CA THR A 584 -31.31 -6.86 -27.38
C THR A 584 -32.25 -5.85 -28.03
N ASN A 585 -31.86 -4.57 -28.08
CA ASN A 585 -32.70 -3.48 -28.59
C ASN A 585 -31.87 -2.31 -29.18
N PRO A 586 -32.31 -1.68 -30.29
CA PRO A 586 -31.62 -0.54 -30.93
C PRO A 586 -31.71 0.79 -30.16
N LEU A 587 -32.65 0.97 -29.24
CA LEU A 587 -32.98 2.29 -28.67
C LEU A 587 -31.80 2.93 -27.94
N TRP A 588 -31.00 2.14 -27.21
CA TRP A 588 -29.81 2.64 -26.53
C TRP A 588 -28.73 3.11 -27.50
N PHE A 589 -28.56 2.44 -28.64
CA PHE A 589 -27.64 2.93 -29.68
C PHE A 589 -28.06 4.32 -30.16
N GLN A 590 -29.34 4.50 -30.46
CA GLN A 590 -29.88 5.80 -30.88
C GLN A 590 -29.80 6.88 -29.78
N ASN A 591 -30.07 6.53 -28.52
CA ASN A 591 -29.95 7.45 -27.37
C ASN A 591 -28.51 7.94 -27.20
N LEU A 592 -27.56 6.99 -27.15
CA LEU A 592 -26.15 7.27 -26.92
C LEU A 592 -25.53 8.02 -28.11
N ALA A 593 -26.01 7.73 -29.33
CA ALA A 593 -25.68 8.49 -30.52
C ALA A 593 -26.18 9.94 -30.46
N GLY A 594 -27.43 10.15 -30.02
CA GLY A 594 -28.00 11.50 -29.85
C GLY A 594 -27.26 12.32 -28.80
N ALA A 595 -26.68 11.65 -27.81
CA ALA A 595 -25.82 12.25 -26.78
C ALA A 595 -24.33 12.27 -27.16
N SER A 596 -23.95 11.91 -28.39
CA SER A 596 -22.58 11.93 -28.90
C SER A 596 -21.56 11.07 -28.12
N PHE A 597 -22.03 10.01 -27.43
CA PHE A 597 -21.15 9.07 -26.73
C PHE A 597 -20.48 8.06 -27.68
N LEU A 598 -21.17 7.70 -28.77
CA LEU A 598 -20.74 6.62 -29.65
C LEU A 598 -19.76 7.10 -30.73
N SER A 599 -18.71 6.31 -30.96
CA SER A 599 -17.80 6.48 -32.08
C SER A 599 -18.57 6.33 -33.41
N PRO A 600 -18.51 7.32 -34.31
CA PRO A 600 -19.05 7.19 -35.67
C PRO A 600 -18.23 6.23 -36.54
N THR A 601 -16.97 5.95 -36.18
CA THR A 601 -16.06 5.10 -36.95
C THR A 601 -15.96 3.66 -36.44
N GLY A 602 -16.65 3.33 -35.35
CA GLY A 602 -16.77 1.96 -34.86
C GLY A 602 -16.06 1.75 -33.53
N GLN A 603 -14.83 1.22 -33.55
CA GLN A 603 -14.08 0.81 -32.36
C GLN A 603 -13.78 1.94 -31.36
N CYS A 604 -13.68 1.59 -30.08
CA CYS A 604 -13.00 2.44 -29.08
C CYS A 604 -11.54 2.60 -29.48
N LYS A 605 -10.98 3.81 -29.36
CA LYS A 605 -9.57 4.09 -29.68
C LYS A 605 -8.86 4.75 -28.49
N PRO A 606 -8.67 4.03 -27.37
CA PRO A 606 -8.19 4.64 -26.13
C PRO A 606 -6.82 5.27 -26.32
N PHE A 607 -6.71 6.55 -25.93
CA PHE A 607 -5.51 7.38 -25.99
C PHE A 607 -4.94 7.65 -27.41
N ASP A 608 -5.66 7.26 -28.45
CA ASP A 608 -5.23 7.46 -29.84
C ASP A 608 -5.63 8.85 -30.36
N ALA A 609 -4.86 9.38 -31.31
CA ALA A 609 -5.14 10.66 -31.98
C ALA A 609 -6.50 10.70 -32.70
N HIS A 610 -7.05 9.54 -33.08
CA HIS A 610 -8.35 9.42 -33.74
C HIS A 610 -9.48 9.00 -32.78
N ALA A 611 -9.29 9.12 -31.46
CA ALA A 611 -10.33 8.94 -30.46
C ALA A 611 -11.56 9.82 -30.74
N ASP A 612 -12.74 9.22 -30.94
CA ASP A 612 -13.96 9.88 -31.40
C ASP A 612 -15.25 9.39 -30.71
N GLY A 613 -15.12 8.71 -29.57
CA GLY A 613 -16.23 8.10 -28.82
C GLY A 613 -15.99 6.60 -28.58
N TYR A 614 -16.94 5.93 -27.93
CA TYR A 614 -16.84 4.51 -27.63
C TYR A 614 -17.72 3.63 -28.53
N CYS A 615 -17.34 2.37 -28.68
CA CYS A 615 -18.15 1.30 -29.28
C CYS A 615 -18.86 0.53 -28.18
N ARG A 616 -20.16 0.24 -28.29
CA ARG A 616 -20.82 -0.63 -27.29
C ARG A 616 -20.29 -2.05 -27.38
N GLY A 617 -20.25 -2.75 -26.25
CA GLY A 617 -19.85 -4.15 -26.18
C GLY A 617 -20.73 -4.97 -25.24
N GLU A 618 -20.86 -6.24 -25.55
CA GLU A 618 -21.46 -7.24 -24.67
C GLU A 618 -20.39 -7.94 -23.85
N GLY A 619 -20.73 -8.27 -22.61
CA GLY A 619 -19.84 -9.01 -21.73
C GLY A 619 -20.57 -9.48 -20.48
N ILE A 620 -20.17 -10.64 -20.00
CA ILE A 620 -20.62 -11.20 -18.73
C ILE A 620 -19.38 -11.69 -17.98
N ALA A 621 -19.25 -11.32 -16.72
CA ALA A 621 -18.11 -11.74 -15.92
C ALA A 621 -18.41 -11.75 -14.42
N ALA A 622 -17.76 -12.65 -13.71
CA ALA A 622 -17.78 -12.73 -12.26
C ALA A 622 -16.41 -13.11 -11.69
N VAL A 623 -16.20 -12.69 -10.45
CA VAL A 623 -15.11 -13.12 -9.57
C VAL A 623 -15.71 -13.62 -8.25
N PHE A 624 -15.07 -14.61 -7.65
CA PHE A 624 -15.39 -15.13 -6.33
C PHE A 624 -14.31 -14.69 -5.35
N LEU A 625 -14.72 -13.97 -4.31
CA LEU A 625 -13.88 -13.19 -3.42
C LEU A 625 -13.94 -13.73 -2.00
N LYS A 626 -12.81 -13.66 -1.30
CA LYS A 626 -12.68 -14.09 0.09
C LYS A 626 -11.60 -13.28 0.80
N LYS A 627 -11.69 -13.12 2.11
CA LYS A 627 -10.59 -12.51 2.89
C LYS A 627 -9.32 -13.33 2.68
N LEU A 628 -8.19 -12.65 2.41
CA LEU A 628 -6.96 -13.31 2.00
C LEU A 628 -6.43 -14.28 3.06
N SER A 629 -6.44 -13.87 4.33
CA SER A 629 -6.09 -14.74 5.47
C SER A 629 -6.90 -16.04 5.46
N THR A 630 -8.22 -15.96 5.33
CA THR A 630 -9.10 -17.15 5.28
C THR A 630 -8.91 -17.97 4.00
N ALA A 631 -8.61 -17.34 2.86
CA ALA A 631 -8.31 -18.07 1.62
C ALA A 631 -7.00 -18.88 1.74
N ILE A 632 -6.00 -18.33 2.42
CA ILE A 632 -4.74 -19.02 2.72
C ILE A 632 -4.99 -20.18 3.69
N GLU A 633 -5.74 -19.94 4.77
CA GLU A 633 -6.10 -20.96 5.77
C GLU A 633 -6.83 -22.15 5.14
N ASP A 634 -7.78 -21.89 4.23
CA ASP A 634 -8.56 -22.92 3.54
C ASP A 634 -7.81 -23.59 2.38
N GLY A 635 -6.58 -23.14 2.08
CA GLY A 635 -5.77 -23.66 0.98
C GLY A 635 -6.39 -23.39 -0.39
N ASP A 636 -7.08 -22.25 -0.53
CA ASP A 636 -7.69 -21.82 -1.78
C ASP A 636 -6.63 -21.42 -2.81
N GLN A 637 -6.95 -21.67 -4.09
CA GLN A 637 -6.12 -21.16 -5.18
C GLN A 637 -6.35 -19.65 -5.29
N ILE A 638 -5.32 -18.86 -5.01
CA ILE A 638 -5.39 -17.41 -5.12
C ILE A 638 -4.89 -17.00 -6.51
N LEU A 639 -5.78 -16.46 -7.34
CA LEU A 639 -5.48 -15.99 -8.70
C LEU A 639 -4.81 -14.61 -8.70
N GLY A 640 -4.95 -13.88 -7.59
CA GLY A 640 -4.43 -12.55 -7.33
C GLY A 640 -5.19 -11.93 -6.17
N THR A 641 -4.77 -10.74 -5.78
CA THR A 641 -5.26 -10.08 -4.58
C THR A 641 -5.73 -8.67 -4.91
N ILE A 642 -6.88 -8.27 -4.38
CA ILE A 642 -7.37 -6.89 -4.39
C ILE A 642 -6.91 -6.26 -3.08
N ALA A 643 -5.88 -5.41 -3.16
CA ALA A 643 -5.25 -4.79 -1.99
C ALA A 643 -6.04 -3.58 -1.49
N SER A 644 -6.69 -2.84 -2.40
CA SER A 644 -7.58 -1.74 -2.02
C SER A 644 -8.61 -1.44 -3.10
N THR A 645 -9.70 -0.80 -2.69
CA THR A 645 -10.74 -0.29 -3.59
C THR A 645 -11.36 0.98 -3.01
N ALA A 646 -11.68 1.95 -3.86
CA ALA A 646 -12.45 3.11 -3.45
C ALA A 646 -13.43 3.56 -4.53
N VAL A 647 -14.52 4.22 -4.11
CA VAL A 647 -15.57 4.75 -4.97
C VAL A 647 -15.87 6.19 -4.59
N TYR A 648 -15.54 7.14 -5.46
CA TYR A 648 -15.77 8.58 -5.27
C TYR A 648 -16.78 9.12 -6.27
N GLN A 649 -17.39 10.26 -5.93
CA GLN A 649 -18.22 11.03 -6.84
C GLN A 649 -17.43 12.19 -7.44
N ASN A 650 -17.62 12.46 -8.73
CA ASN A 650 -17.07 13.66 -9.37
C ASN A 650 -17.53 14.94 -8.64
N GLN A 651 -16.61 15.88 -8.45
CA GLN A 651 -16.96 17.23 -7.99
C GLN A 651 -17.85 17.93 -9.01
N ASN A 652 -18.75 18.79 -8.53
CA ASN A 652 -19.67 19.57 -9.37
C ASN A 652 -18.99 20.78 -10.01
N CYS A 653 -18.01 20.53 -10.88
CA CYS A 653 -17.27 21.57 -11.61
C CYS A 653 -17.16 21.31 -13.12
N THR A 654 -17.58 20.14 -13.57
CA THR A 654 -17.71 19.73 -14.98
C THR A 654 -19.11 19.15 -15.20
N PRO A 655 -19.59 19.04 -16.46
CA PRO A 655 -20.80 18.26 -16.73
C PRO A 655 -20.69 16.86 -16.12
N ILE A 656 -21.79 16.31 -15.60
CA ILE A 656 -21.79 15.09 -14.77
C ILE A 656 -21.03 13.89 -15.38
N PHE A 657 -21.02 13.79 -16.71
CA PHE A 657 -20.38 12.71 -17.47
C PHE A 657 -18.91 12.98 -17.85
N VAL A 658 -18.38 14.17 -17.58
CA VAL A 658 -17.00 14.56 -17.90
C VAL A 658 -16.12 14.32 -16.66
N PRO A 659 -15.05 13.50 -16.77
CA PRO A 659 -14.15 13.25 -15.65
C PRO A 659 -13.38 14.51 -15.23
N ASN A 660 -13.00 14.56 -13.96
CA ASN A 660 -12.26 15.67 -13.35
C ASN A 660 -10.89 15.18 -12.86
N SER A 661 -9.80 15.70 -13.44
CA SER A 661 -8.43 15.23 -13.15
C SER A 661 -8.04 15.31 -11.66
N PRO A 662 -8.24 16.44 -10.94
CA PRO A 662 -8.09 16.50 -9.48
C PRO A 662 -8.84 15.41 -8.70
N SER A 663 -10.11 15.16 -9.05
CA SER A 663 -10.93 14.15 -8.35
C SER A 663 -10.39 12.73 -8.56
N LEU A 664 -9.99 12.42 -9.80
CA LEU A 664 -9.37 11.14 -10.13
C LEU A 664 -8.00 10.97 -9.46
N SER A 665 -7.20 12.04 -9.43
CA SER A 665 -5.88 12.02 -8.79
C SER A 665 -5.99 11.71 -7.30
N GLU A 666 -6.96 12.30 -6.61
CA GLU A 666 -7.15 12.01 -5.17
C GLU A 666 -7.61 10.57 -4.95
N LEU A 667 -8.57 10.10 -5.75
CA LEU A 667 -8.98 8.70 -5.75
C LEU A 667 -7.79 7.74 -5.91
N PHE A 668 -6.88 8.02 -6.86
CA PHE A 668 -5.72 7.16 -7.11
C PHE A 668 -4.69 7.19 -5.97
N LYS A 669 -4.47 8.35 -5.35
CA LYS A 669 -3.60 8.44 -4.16
C LYS A 669 -4.18 7.64 -3.01
N ASP A 670 -5.49 7.76 -2.78
CA ASP A 670 -6.17 7.11 -1.67
C ASP A 670 -6.11 5.59 -1.81
N VAL A 671 -6.48 5.04 -2.97
CA VAL A 671 -6.37 3.59 -3.18
C VAL A 671 -4.91 3.11 -3.12
N THR A 672 -3.96 3.88 -3.62
CA THR A 672 -2.53 3.51 -3.54
C THR A 672 -2.05 3.47 -2.09
N ARG A 673 -2.45 4.47 -1.28
CA ARG A 673 -2.14 4.56 0.15
C ARG A 673 -2.80 3.43 0.94
N GLU A 674 -4.09 3.16 0.69
CA GLU A 674 -4.85 2.08 1.33
C GLU A 674 -4.32 0.70 0.96
N ALA A 675 -3.72 0.53 -0.22
CA ALA A 675 -3.04 -0.71 -0.62
C ALA A 675 -1.66 -0.88 0.02
N HIS A 676 -1.20 0.07 0.84
CA HIS A 676 0.14 0.09 1.42
C HIS A 676 1.27 0.00 0.37
N LEU A 677 1.03 0.56 -0.83
CA LEU A 677 2.00 0.64 -1.91
C LEU A 677 2.49 2.07 -2.11
N VAL A 678 3.73 2.20 -2.58
CA VAL A 678 4.22 3.46 -3.15
C VAL A 678 3.95 3.49 -4.66
N PRO A 679 3.70 4.67 -5.27
CA PRO A 679 3.37 4.79 -6.70
C PRO A 679 4.31 4.07 -7.67
N LYS A 680 5.60 4.00 -7.37
CA LYS A 680 6.61 3.31 -8.19
C LYS A 680 6.42 1.79 -8.27
N GLN A 681 5.75 1.17 -7.29
CA GLN A 681 5.46 -0.27 -7.27
C GLN A 681 4.29 -0.64 -8.19
N ILE A 682 3.42 0.31 -8.52
CA ILE A 682 2.37 0.11 -9.52
C ILE A 682 3.01 0.35 -10.88
N THR A 683 3.08 -0.69 -11.71
CA THR A 683 3.77 -0.66 -13.00
C THR A 683 2.83 -0.78 -14.20
N VAL A 684 1.56 -1.06 -13.96
CA VAL A 684 0.51 -1.15 -14.98
C VAL A 684 -0.72 -0.35 -14.54
N VAL A 685 -1.36 0.36 -15.47
CA VAL A 685 -2.70 0.93 -15.29
C VAL A 685 -3.64 0.38 -16.36
N GLU A 686 -4.67 -0.34 -15.93
CA GLU A 686 -5.85 -0.65 -16.76
C GLU A 686 -6.85 0.50 -16.60
N ALA A 687 -6.79 1.43 -17.54
CA ALA A 687 -7.54 2.67 -17.51
C ALA A 687 -9.02 2.46 -17.87
N HIS A 688 -9.86 3.45 -17.55
CA HIS A 688 -11.21 3.48 -18.10
C HIS A 688 -11.17 3.65 -19.62
N GLY A 689 -10.39 4.60 -20.15
CA GLY A 689 -9.96 4.69 -21.54
C GLY A 689 -11.06 4.35 -22.55
N THR A 690 -12.06 5.21 -22.70
CA THR A 690 -13.20 4.99 -23.60
C THR A 690 -12.92 5.42 -25.04
N GLY A 691 -11.77 6.04 -25.33
CA GLY A 691 -11.47 6.55 -26.66
C GLY A 691 -12.15 7.88 -26.93
N THR A 692 -12.21 8.76 -25.93
CA THR A 692 -12.90 10.05 -26.03
C THR A 692 -11.91 11.22 -26.08
N PRO A 693 -12.19 12.27 -26.88
CA PRO A 693 -11.29 13.44 -26.98
C PRO A 693 -11.05 14.18 -25.65
N VAL A 694 -12.01 14.10 -24.72
CA VAL A 694 -11.95 14.83 -23.43
C VAL A 694 -11.56 13.90 -22.27
N GLY A 695 -12.14 12.70 -22.20
CA GLY A 695 -11.92 11.80 -21.08
C GLY A 695 -10.52 11.20 -21.05
N ASP A 696 -9.98 10.81 -22.20
CA ASP A 696 -8.68 10.15 -22.28
C ASP A 696 -7.54 11.08 -21.85
N PRO A 697 -7.49 12.38 -22.25
CA PRO A 697 -6.52 13.33 -21.71
C PRO A 697 -6.64 13.56 -20.20
N ALA A 698 -7.86 13.72 -19.66
CA ALA A 698 -8.07 13.95 -18.23
C ALA A 698 -7.62 12.75 -17.37
N GLU A 699 -7.93 11.54 -17.82
CA GLU A 699 -7.49 10.32 -17.16
C GLU A 699 -5.96 10.18 -17.22
N CYS A 700 -5.35 10.41 -18.39
CA CYS A 700 -3.89 10.30 -18.53
C CYS A 700 -3.15 11.35 -17.68
N GLU A 701 -3.67 12.57 -17.58
CA GLU A 701 -3.12 13.60 -16.70
C GLU A 701 -3.16 13.16 -15.23
N SER A 702 -4.27 12.54 -14.81
CA SER A 702 -4.44 12.04 -13.44
C SER A 702 -3.49 10.90 -13.11
N ILE A 703 -3.31 9.96 -14.05
CA ILE A 703 -2.32 8.87 -13.93
C ILE A 703 -0.91 9.45 -13.84
N LEU A 704 -0.57 10.41 -14.70
CA LEU A 704 0.74 11.06 -14.70
C LEU A 704 1.03 11.73 -13.35
N ARG A 705 0.05 12.43 -12.77
CA ARG A 705 0.20 13.18 -11.53
C ARG A 705 0.50 12.30 -10.31
N VAL A 706 0.00 11.06 -10.30
CA VAL A 706 0.07 10.18 -9.13
C VAL A 706 1.10 9.07 -9.32
N LEU A 707 1.11 8.44 -10.50
CA LEU A 707 1.91 7.24 -10.77
C LEU A 707 3.05 7.50 -11.75
N GLY A 708 2.94 8.46 -12.66
CA GLY A 708 3.93 8.74 -13.70
C GLY A 708 5.06 9.67 -13.25
N GLY A 709 5.95 10.02 -14.20
CA GLY A 709 6.98 11.04 -14.01
C GLY A 709 8.43 10.54 -14.15
N PRO A 710 9.41 11.47 -14.21
CA PRO A 710 10.81 11.16 -14.48
C PRO A 710 11.50 10.37 -13.35
N ASN A 711 10.94 10.38 -12.14
CA ASN A 711 11.50 9.71 -10.96
C ASN A 711 11.34 8.18 -10.99
N ARG A 712 10.71 7.61 -12.03
CA ARG A 712 10.55 6.16 -12.19
C ARG A 712 11.75 5.54 -12.87
N SER A 713 12.31 4.48 -12.27
CA SER A 713 13.33 3.64 -12.89
C SER A 713 12.76 2.70 -13.97
N THR A 714 11.51 2.24 -13.82
CA THR A 714 10.81 1.39 -14.78
C THR A 714 9.60 2.08 -15.41
N PRO A 715 9.32 1.84 -16.71
CA PRO A 715 8.19 2.47 -17.39
C PRO A 715 6.86 2.07 -16.76
N LEU A 716 5.96 3.04 -16.56
CA LEU A 716 4.57 2.79 -16.25
C LEU A 716 3.83 2.42 -17.53
N HIS A 717 3.36 1.17 -17.63
CA HIS A 717 2.52 0.75 -18.73
C HIS A 717 1.07 1.14 -18.49
N PHE A 718 0.34 1.56 -19.52
CA PHE A 718 -1.09 1.81 -19.41
C PHE A 718 -1.83 1.47 -20.71
N GLY A 719 -3.12 1.18 -20.60
CA GLY A 719 -3.98 0.81 -21.71
C GLY A 719 -5.42 0.61 -21.26
N SER A 720 -6.28 0.10 -22.15
CA SER A 720 -7.69 -0.18 -21.84
C SER A 720 -8.20 -1.33 -22.70
N VAL A 721 -8.81 -2.33 -22.07
CA VAL A 721 -9.46 -3.47 -22.73
C VAL A 721 -10.56 -3.05 -23.72
N LYS A 722 -11.09 -1.82 -23.59
CA LYS A 722 -12.21 -1.36 -24.43
C LYS A 722 -11.82 -1.20 -25.90
N GLY A 723 -10.54 -0.99 -26.22
CA GLY A 723 -10.08 -1.03 -27.61
C GLY A 723 -10.26 -2.40 -28.27
N LEU A 724 -10.25 -3.48 -27.47
CA LEU A 724 -10.33 -4.86 -27.93
C LEU A 724 -11.78 -5.32 -28.12
N ILE A 725 -12.61 -5.17 -27.09
CA ILE A 725 -13.97 -5.74 -27.05
C ILE A 725 -15.07 -4.68 -26.93
N GLY A 726 -14.74 -3.42 -27.17
CA GLY A 726 -15.63 -2.28 -26.92
C GLY A 726 -15.88 -2.02 -25.44
N HIS A 727 -16.74 -1.05 -25.18
CA HIS A 727 -17.18 -0.74 -23.84
C HIS A 727 -18.32 -1.68 -23.41
N THR A 728 -18.02 -2.64 -22.54
CA THR A 728 -19.00 -3.57 -21.95
C THR A 728 -19.89 -2.95 -20.85
N GLU A 729 -20.04 -1.62 -20.89
CA GLU A 729 -20.87 -0.79 -20.01
C GLU A 729 -20.72 -1.19 -18.53
N CYS A 730 -21.81 -1.62 -17.88
CA CYS A 730 -21.85 -2.04 -16.47
C CYS A 730 -20.86 -3.16 -16.12
N THR A 731 -20.45 -3.97 -17.09
CA THR A 731 -19.57 -5.14 -16.89
C THR A 731 -18.08 -4.80 -17.05
N SER A 732 -17.77 -3.57 -17.46
CA SER A 732 -16.41 -3.20 -17.84
C SER A 732 -15.39 -3.28 -16.71
N GLY A 733 -15.78 -2.95 -15.47
CA GLY A 733 -14.90 -3.01 -14.31
C GLY A 733 -14.37 -4.41 -13.99
N VAL A 734 -15.27 -5.40 -13.93
CA VAL A 734 -14.87 -6.80 -13.64
C VAL A 734 -14.09 -7.43 -14.80
N ILE A 735 -14.36 -7.04 -16.05
CA ILE A 735 -13.54 -7.51 -17.19
C ILE A 735 -12.12 -6.95 -17.12
N SER A 736 -11.97 -5.68 -16.77
CA SER A 736 -10.66 -5.07 -16.51
C SER A 736 -9.92 -5.78 -15.36
N LEU A 737 -10.62 -6.17 -14.29
CA LEU A 737 -10.06 -7.00 -13.22
C LEU A 737 -9.56 -8.35 -13.72
N ILE A 738 -10.38 -9.08 -14.48
CA ILE A 738 -10.00 -10.39 -15.04
C ILE A 738 -8.80 -10.26 -15.99
N LYS A 739 -8.77 -9.23 -16.85
CA LYS A 739 -7.61 -8.95 -17.72
C LYS A 739 -6.32 -8.79 -16.89
N VAL A 740 -6.35 -7.98 -15.84
CA VAL A 740 -5.18 -7.74 -14.99
C VAL A 740 -4.74 -9.01 -14.26
N LEU A 741 -5.68 -9.82 -13.75
CA LEU A 741 -5.37 -11.10 -13.13
C LEU A 741 -4.72 -12.07 -14.14
N LEU A 742 -5.22 -12.14 -15.38
CA LEU A 742 -4.58 -12.94 -16.43
C LEU A 742 -3.16 -12.43 -16.75
N MET A 743 -2.96 -11.11 -16.83
CA MET A 743 -1.63 -10.50 -17.04
C MET A 743 -0.65 -10.83 -15.91
N ILE A 744 -1.11 -10.82 -14.66
CA ILE A 744 -0.33 -11.20 -13.49
C ILE A 744 0.10 -12.68 -13.57
N ASN A 745 -0.86 -13.57 -13.87
CA ASN A 745 -0.64 -15.02 -13.87
C ASN A 745 0.24 -15.48 -15.03
N GLU A 746 0.04 -14.89 -16.22
CA GLU A 746 0.83 -15.22 -17.41
C GLU A 746 2.16 -14.46 -17.43
N GLY A 747 2.26 -13.32 -16.71
CA GLY A 747 3.47 -12.52 -16.62
C GLY A 747 3.76 -11.68 -17.87
N TYR A 748 2.71 -11.26 -18.59
CA TYR A 748 2.82 -10.47 -19.82
C TYR A 748 1.80 -9.32 -19.86
N ILE A 749 2.18 -8.24 -20.54
CA ILE A 749 1.35 -7.09 -20.87
C ILE A 749 0.94 -7.22 -22.36
N PRO A 750 -0.35 -7.41 -22.68
CA PRO A 750 -0.82 -7.54 -24.06
C PRO A 750 -0.73 -6.20 -24.82
N PRO A 751 -0.66 -6.25 -26.16
CA PRO A 751 -0.75 -5.05 -26.98
C PRO A 751 -2.10 -4.34 -26.81
N GLN A 752 -2.10 -3.01 -26.87
CA GLN A 752 -3.30 -2.18 -26.90
C GLN A 752 -3.94 -2.26 -28.29
N ALA A 753 -5.13 -2.84 -28.36
CA ALA A 753 -5.94 -2.83 -29.57
C ALA A 753 -6.38 -1.39 -29.93
N SER A 754 -6.57 -1.15 -31.22
CA SER A 754 -7.10 0.12 -31.76
C SER A 754 -6.27 1.37 -31.40
N PHE A 755 -4.95 1.21 -31.32
CA PHE A 755 -3.99 2.28 -31.07
C PHE A 755 -2.92 2.32 -32.17
N THR A 756 -2.66 3.51 -32.71
CA THR A 756 -1.62 3.79 -33.71
C THR A 756 -0.67 4.87 -33.20
N THR A 757 -1.22 6.02 -32.81
CA THR A 757 -0.43 7.20 -32.40
C THR A 757 -1.10 7.88 -31.21
N MET A 758 -0.30 8.27 -30.22
CA MET A 758 -0.78 8.97 -29.03
C MET A 758 -1.55 10.26 -29.39
N ASN A 759 -2.66 10.50 -28.69
CA ASN A 759 -3.42 11.73 -28.82
C ASN A 759 -2.57 12.97 -28.47
N PRO A 760 -2.42 13.96 -29.37
CA PRO A 760 -1.63 15.17 -29.12
C PRO A 760 -2.09 16.02 -27.94
N SER A 761 -3.36 15.93 -27.54
CA SER A 761 -3.90 16.62 -26.36
C SER A 761 -3.43 16.00 -25.04
N ILE A 762 -2.94 14.75 -25.07
CA ILE A 762 -2.25 14.14 -23.95
C ILE A 762 -0.86 14.80 -23.90
N LYS A 763 -0.63 15.65 -22.89
CA LYS A 763 0.66 16.32 -22.63
C LYS A 763 1.73 15.34 -22.13
N ALA A 764 1.80 14.12 -22.67
CA ALA A 764 2.85 13.16 -22.39
C ALA A 764 4.14 13.63 -23.08
N LEU A 765 4.93 14.43 -22.35
CA LEU A 765 6.23 14.90 -22.83
C LEU A 765 7.24 13.74 -22.83
N PRO A 766 8.27 13.79 -23.70
CA PRO A 766 9.48 13.00 -23.55
C PRO A 766 10.09 13.26 -22.15
N GLY A 767 9.93 12.32 -21.22
CA GLY A 767 10.36 12.45 -19.82
C GLY A 767 9.43 11.84 -18.76
N HIS A 768 8.18 11.50 -19.12
CA HIS A 768 7.19 11.00 -18.16
C HIS A 768 7.27 9.49 -17.84
N ASN A 769 8.15 8.75 -18.53
CA ASN A 769 8.33 7.30 -18.42
C ASN A 769 7.03 6.48 -18.43
N MET A 770 6.02 6.90 -19.21
CA MET A 770 4.75 6.20 -19.43
C MET A 770 4.69 5.63 -20.85
N LYS A 771 4.17 4.40 -21.02
CA LYS A 771 4.13 3.72 -22.32
C LYS A 771 2.85 2.92 -22.54
N ILE A 772 2.34 2.96 -23.77
CA ILE A 772 1.31 2.02 -24.25
C ILE A 772 2.04 0.84 -24.89
N ALA A 773 1.69 -0.38 -24.50
CA ALA A 773 2.25 -1.59 -25.11
C ALA A 773 1.66 -1.78 -26.51
N THR A 774 2.49 -1.83 -27.55
CA THR A 774 2.06 -2.11 -28.94
C THR A 774 2.39 -3.53 -29.40
N LYS A 775 3.03 -4.32 -28.52
CA LYS A 775 3.35 -5.73 -28.70
C LYS A 775 3.28 -6.44 -27.35
N LEU A 776 3.10 -7.75 -27.38
CA LEU A 776 3.16 -8.58 -26.17
C LEU A 776 4.51 -8.39 -25.47
N THR A 777 4.49 -7.89 -24.23
CA THR A 777 5.68 -7.46 -23.50
C THR A 777 5.78 -8.21 -22.18
N PRO A 778 6.92 -8.83 -21.83
CA PRO A 778 7.10 -9.47 -20.52
C PRO A 778 6.90 -8.47 -19.36
N TRP A 779 6.14 -8.88 -18.34
CA TRP A 779 5.97 -8.11 -17.11
C TRP A 779 6.99 -8.57 -16.06
N ASN A 780 8.24 -8.16 -16.27
CA ASN A 780 9.42 -8.58 -15.51
C ASN A 780 9.61 -7.78 -14.20
N GLU A 781 8.57 -7.72 -13.37
CA GLU A 781 8.66 -7.17 -12.03
C GLU A 781 8.63 -8.33 -11.02
N ASP A 782 9.43 -8.24 -9.95
CA ASP A 782 9.44 -9.23 -8.87
C ASP A 782 8.07 -9.28 -8.16
N PHE A 783 7.40 -8.13 -8.13
CA PHE A 783 6.05 -7.96 -7.63
C PHE A 783 5.21 -7.14 -8.61
N ARG A 784 4.21 -7.78 -9.19
CA ARG A 784 3.29 -7.18 -10.16
C ARG A 784 2.11 -6.55 -9.42
N ALA A 785 1.99 -5.23 -9.55
CA ALA A 785 0.84 -4.47 -9.08
C ALA A 785 0.29 -3.57 -10.19
N ALA A 786 -1.03 -3.50 -10.27
CA ALA A 786 -1.75 -2.68 -11.24
C ALA A 786 -2.86 -1.86 -10.60
N LEU A 787 -3.05 -0.66 -11.13
CA LEU A 787 -4.23 0.18 -10.87
C LEU A 787 -5.30 -0.10 -11.93
N ILE A 788 -6.56 -0.25 -11.52
CA ILE A 788 -7.71 -0.40 -12.40
C ILE A 788 -8.65 0.77 -12.19
N ASN A 789 -9.05 1.43 -13.28
CA ASN A 789 -9.96 2.57 -13.22
C ASN A 789 -11.26 2.32 -13.98
N ASN A 790 -12.40 2.67 -13.36
CA ASN A 790 -13.70 2.46 -13.97
C ASN A 790 -14.72 3.55 -13.58
N TYR A 791 -15.12 4.39 -14.53
CA TYR A 791 -15.95 5.57 -14.28
C TYR A 791 -17.36 5.38 -14.80
N GLY A 792 -18.35 5.77 -14.00
CA GLY A 792 -19.74 5.84 -14.40
C GLY A 792 -20.05 7.21 -14.98
N ALA A 793 -20.81 7.27 -16.09
CA ALA A 793 -21.26 8.54 -16.66
C ALA A 793 -22.18 9.34 -15.71
N SER A 794 -22.69 8.71 -14.65
CA SER A 794 -23.39 9.36 -13.52
C SER A 794 -22.46 10.05 -12.51
N GLY A 795 -21.15 10.00 -12.73
CA GLY A 795 -20.12 10.62 -11.90
C GLY A 795 -19.48 9.71 -10.86
N SER A 796 -19.96 8.47 -10.70
CA SER A 796 -19.43 7.52 -9.71
C SER A 796 -18.20 6.80 -10.25
N ASN A 797 -17.03 7.14 -9.71
CA ASN A 797 -15.73 6.64 -10.14
C ASN A 797 -15.23 5.57 -9.17
N ALA A 798 -14.93 4.39 -9.68
CA ALA A 798 -14.32 3.31 -8.91
C ALA A 798 -12.85 3.12 -9.34
N SER A 799 -11.99 2.83 -8.38
CA SER A 799 -10.61 2.43 -8.61
C SER A 799 -10.20 1.28 -7.70
N LEU A 800 -9.34 0.39 -8.21
CA LEU A 800 -8.88 -0.81 -7.50
C LEU A 800 -7.37 -0.97 -7.67
N ILE A 801 -6.68 -1.40 -6.61
CA ILE A 801 -5.30 -1.90 -6.68
C ILE A 801 -5.33 -3.42 -6.66
N VAL A 802 -4.73 -4.04 -7.67
CA VAL A 802 -4.63 -5.49 -7.81
C VAL A 802 -3.17 -5.91 -7.82
N THR A 803 -2.84 -6.89 -7.00
CA THR A 803 -1.48 -7.40 -6.80
C THR A 803 -1.41 -8.89 -7.10
N GLN A 804 -0.19 -9.35 -7.39
CA GLN A 804 0.03 -10.79 -7.57
C GLN A 804 -0.27 -11.57 -6.30
N ALA A 805 -0.69 -12.83 -6.47
CA ALA A 805 -0.96 -13.71 -5.34
C ALA A 805 0.28 -13.86 -4.44
N PRO A 806 0.09 -13.98 -3.12
CA PRO A 806 1.18 -14.24 -2.20
C PRO A 806 1.92 -15.55 -2.58
N SER A 807 3.22 -15.48 -2.87
CA SER A 807 4.04 -16.66 -3.20
C SER A 807 4.68 -17.28 -1.96
N ALA A 808 4.36 -18.55 -1.69
CA ALA A 808 5.09 -19.35 -0.71
C ALA A 808 6.55 -19.52 -1.17
N ARG A 809 7.52 -19.01 -0.40
CA ARG A 809 8.94 -19.26 -0.68
C ARG A 809 9.22 -20.76 -0.68
N ASP A 810 9.83 -21.21 -1.78
CA ASP A 810 10.21 -22.58 -2.14
C ASP A 810 9.16 -23.66 -1.83
N PRO A 811 8.51 -24.27 -2.84
CA PRO A 811 7.76 -25.49 -2.60
C PRO A 811 8.73 -26.50 -1.99
N ALA A 812 8.46 -26.95 -0.75
CA ALA A 812 9.18 -28.04 -0.15
C ALA A 812 9.32 -29.14 -1.20
N THR A 813 10.52 -29.70 -1.41
CA THR A 813 10.74 -30.77 -2.37
C THR A 813 9.90 -31.98 -1.95
N ILE A 814 8.65 -32.04 -2.40
CA ILE A 814 7.76 -33.15 -2.10
C ILE A 814 8.32 -34.35 -2.87
N GLN A 815 8.74 -35.39 -2.15
CA GLN A 815 9.17 -36.64 -2.75
C GLN A 815 8.05 -37.17 -3.64
N VAL A 816 8.31 -37.19 -4.95
CA VAL A 816 7.41 -37.77 -5.94
C VAL A 816 7.56 -39.28 -5.86
N LEU A 817 6.46 -39.99 -5.64
CA LEU A 817 6.45 -41.44 -5.83
C LEU A 817 6.54 -41.73 -7.33
N GLU A 818 7.70 -42.18 -7.80
CA GLU A 818 7.86 -42.62 -9.19
C GLU A 818 6.91 -43.79 -9.48
N GLY A 819 6.09 -43.66 -10.53
CA GLY A 819 5.15 -44.70 -10.98
C GLY A 819 3.77 -44.72 -10.33
N ALA A 820 3.44 -43.79 -9.42
CA ALA A 820 2.09 -43.70 -8.85
C ALA A 820 1.07 -43.14 -9.88
N GLY A 821 -0.06 -43.83 -10.06
CA GLY A 821 -1.18 -43.33 -10.86
C GLY A 821 -2.02 -42.31 -10.09
N TYR A 822 -2.32 -41.17 -10.70
CA TYR A 822 -3.13 -40.10 -10.11
C TYR A 822 -4.59 -40.20 -10.56
N PRO A 823 -5.57 -40.07 -9.64
CA PRO A 823 -6.98 -40.20 -9.99
C PRO A 823 -7.51 -38.93 -10.66
N PHE A 824 -8.23 -39.12 -11.77
CA PHE A 824 -9.00 -38.08 -12.43
C PHE A 824 -10.48 -38.40 -12.31
N TRP A 825 -11.26 -37.38 -11.94
CA TRP A 825 -12.72 -37.45 -11.85
C TRP A 825 -13.29 -36.36 -12.76
N PHE A 826 -13.99 -36.75 -13.81
CA PHE A 826 -14.73 -35.83 -14.69
C PHE A 826 -16.24 -36.00 -14.43
N PRO A 827 -16.87 -35.11 -13.65
CA PRO A 827 -18.30 -35.19 -13.40
C PRO A 827 -19.11 -34.57 -14.55
N GLY A 828 -20.36 -35.01 -14.73
CA GLY A 828 -21.25 -34.42 -15.72
C GLY A 828 -22.69 -34.89 -15.58
N PRO A 829 -23.67 -34.13 -16.10
CA PRO A 829 -25.08 -34.51 -16.03
C PRO A 829 -25.45 -35.68 -16.97
N ASP A 830 -24.71 -35.84 -18.08
CA ASP A 830 -24.94 -36.86 -19.11
C ASP A 830 -23.67 -37.15 -19.92
N ASP A 831 -23.72 -38.19 -20.76
CA ASP A 831 -22.56 -38.66 -21.54
C ASP A 831 -22.11 -37.64 -22.60
N ARG A 832 -23.01 -36.79 -23.09
CA ARG A 832 -22.66 -35.74 -24.06
C ARG A 832 -21.80 -34.67 -23.38
N SER A 833 -22.18 -34.27 -22.18
CA SER A 833 -21.43 -33.32 -21.36
C SER A 833 -20.07 -33.87 -20.95
N LEU A 834 -19.99 -35.15 -20.57
CA LEU A 834 -18.70 -35.81 -20.27
C LEU A 834 -17.75 -35.83 -21.47
N ARG A 835 -18.27 -36.18 -22.66
CA ARG A 835 -17.49 -36.12 -23.92
C ARG A 835 -16.99 -34.71 -24.20
N SER A 836 -17.87 -33.71 -24.07
CA SER A 836 -17.52 -32.31 -24.30
C SER A 836 -16.46 -31.82 -23.32
N TYR A 837 -16.58 -32.16 -22.04
CA TYR A 837 -15.59 -31.84 -21.01
C TYR A 837 -14.24 -32.48 -21.36
N ALA A 838 -14.20 -33.79 -21.65
CA ALA A 838 -12.97 -34.48 -22.02
C ALA A 838 -12.27 -33.83 -23.23
N SER A 839 -13.03 -33.48 -24.28
CA SER A 839 -12.48 -32.82 -25.47
C SER A 839 -12.00 -31.39 -25.20
N ARG A 840 -12.66 -30.63 -24.30
CA ARG A 840 -12.20 -29.28 -23.89
C ARG A 840 -10.93 -29.37 -23.05
N PHE A 841 -10.89 -30.28 -22.09
CA PHE A 841 -9.74 -30.48 -21.20
C PHE A 841 -8.52 -30.98 -21.97
N LEU A 842 -8.70 -31.87 -22.96
CA LEU A 842 -7.63 -32.29 -23.86
C LEU A 842 -7.04 -31.10 -24.64
N ARG A 843 -7.89 -30.25 -25.23
CA ARG A 843 -7.43 -29.04 -25.93
C ARG A 843 -6.66 -28.09 -25.01
N PHE A 844 -7.13 -27.91 -23.78
CA PHE A 844 -6.44 -27.11 -22.77
C PHE A 844 -5.04 -27.65 -22.45
N ILE A 845 -4.91 -28.97 -22.27
CA ILE A 845 -3.61 -29.61 -22.04
C ILE A 845 -2.67 -29.37 -23.23
N GLN A 846 -3.17 -29.59 -24.46
CA GLN A 846 -2.38 -29.47 -25.67
C GLN A 846 -1.92 -28.02 -25.93
N SER A 847 -2.76 -27.02 -25.62
CA SER A 847 -2.37 -25.61 -25.78
C SER A 847 -1.32 -25.16 -24.77
N LYS A 848 -1.34 -25.68 -23.54
CA LYS A 848 -0.39 -25.33 -22.47
C LYS A 848 0.92 -26.12 -22.50
N THR A 849 1.01 -27.22 -23.26
CA THR A 849 2.24 -28.04 -23.36
C THR A 849 3.43 -27.27 -23.98
N VAL A 850 3.19 -26.13 -24.63
CA VAL A 850 4.23 -25.23 -25.18
C VAL A 850 4.82 -24.29 -24.11
N SER A 851 4.19 -24.15 -22.94
CA SER A 851 4.62 -23.24 -21.86
C SER A 851 4.31 -23.83 -20.47
N ALA A 852 5.29 -24.47 -19.82
CA ALA A 852 5.58 -24.29 -18.37
C ALA A 852 6.26 -25.50 -17.70
N LYS A 853 7.16 -25.16 -16.76
CA LYS A 853 7.83 -26.02 -15.79
C LYS A 853 6.91 -26.72 -14.75
N ASN A 854 5.58 -26.55 -14.80
CA ASN A 854 4.64 -26.97 -13.73
C ASN A 854 3.46 -27.85 -14.19
N PHE A 855 3.40 -28.25 -15.46
CA PHE A 855 2.32 -29.07 -16.01
C PHE A 855 2.60 -30.56 -15.76
N SER A 856 2.02 -31.13 -14.69
CA SER A 856 2.16 -32.54 -14.35
C SER A 856 0.80 -33.21 -14.13
N PRO A 857 0.65 -34.53 -14.36
CA PRO A 857 -0.59 -35.26 -14.09
C PRO A 857 -1.05 -35.09 -12.63
N ARG A 858 -0.10 -35.02 -11.70
CA ARG A 858 -0.35 -34.77 -10.28
C ARG A 858 -1.06 -33.44 -10.03
N ASN A 859 -0.52 -32.35 -10.57
CA ASN A 859 -1.07 -31.01 -10.38
C ASN A 859 -2.45 -30.89 -11.03
N LEU A 860 -2.62 -31.48 -12.23
CA LEU A 860 -3.91 -31.49 -12.91
C LEU A 860 -4.96 -32.29 -12.14
N ALA A 861 -4.62 -33.50 -11.66
CA ALA A 861 -5.52 -34.31 -10.85
C ALA A 861 -5.95 -33.60 -9.55
N PHE A 862 -5.00 -32.96 -8.86
CA PHE A 862 -5.29 -32.21 -7.64
C PHE A 862 -6.24 -31.03 -7.89
N ASN A 863 -5.94 -30.17 -8.87
CA ASN A 863 -6.77 -29.02 -9.20
C ASN A 863 -8.16 -29.44 -9.71
N LEU A 864 -8.22 -30.46 -10.57
CA LEU A 864 -9.49 -31.02 -11.05
C LEU A 864 -10.33 -31.52 -9.88
N SER A 865 -9.73 -32.24 -8.92
CA SER A 865 -10.44 -32.71 -7.73
C SER A 865 -10.97 -31.58 -6.85
N ARG A 866 -10.21 -30.47 -6.72
CA ARG A 866 -10.62 -29.28 -5.95
C ARG A 866 -11.79 -28.55 -6.62
N GLN A 867 -11.80 -28.48 -7.95
CA GLN A 867 -12.81 -27.71 -8.70
C GLN A 867 -14.04 -28.55 -9.09
N SER A 868 -13.99 -29.87 -8.97
CA SER A 868 -15.07 -30.75 -9.41
C SER A 868 -16.33 -30.66 -8.55
N ASN A 869 -17.47 -30.42 -9.18
CA ASN A 869 -18.77 -30.60 -8.54
C ASN A 869 -19.15 -32.10 -8.47
N ARG A 870 -19.01 -32.70 -7.30
CA ARG A 870 -19.30 -34.13 -7.06
C ARG A 870 -20.79 -34.45 -6.84
N THR A 871 -21.67 -33.47 -6.95
CA THR A 871 -23.12 -33.68 -6.80
C THR A 871 -23.79 -34.23 -8.06
N PHE A 872 -23.09 -34.27 -9.19
CA PHE A 872 -23.60 -34.87 -10.41
C PHE A 872 -23.73 -36.39 -10.29
N GLY A 873 -24.80 -36.94 -10.84
CA GLY A 873 -25.10 -38.38 -10.79
C GLY A 873 -24.31 -39.26 -11.77
N ARG A 874 -23.41 -38.68 -12.59
CA ARG A 874 -22.53 -39.43 -13.50
C ARG A 874 -21.11 -38.86 -13.46
N ALA A 875 -20.13 -39.73 -13.60
CA ALA A 875 -18.74 -39.35 -13.73
C ALA A 875 -17.93 -40.35 -14.57
N ALA A 876 -16.88 -39.87 -15.22
CA ALA A 876 -15.80 -40.70 -15.74
C ALA A 876 -14.62 -40.64 -14.77
N ILE A 877 -14.17 -41.82 -14.30
CA ILE A 877 -13.10 -41.94 -13.31
C ILE A 877 -12.01 -42.86 -13.86
N PHE A 878 -10.76 -42.40 -13.83
CA PHE A 878 -9.61 -43.19 -14.24
C PHE A 878 -8.31 -42.68 -13.59
N ASN A 879 -7.30 -43.54 -13.48
CA ASN A 879 -5.97 -43.15 -12.99
C ASN A 879 -5.01 -42.91 -14.16
N CYS A 880 -4.08 -41.96 -14.05
CA CYS A 880 -3.01 -41.77 -15.03
C CYS A 880 -1.66 -41.55 -14.34
N ALA A 881 -0.61 -42.22 -14.79
CA ALA A 881 0.76 -42.02 -14.31
C ALA A 881 1.55 -40.99 -15.15
N SER A 882 1.10 -40.69 -16.37
CA SER A 882 1.78 -39.77 -17.30
C SER A 882 0.83 -38.87 -18.08
N MET A 883 1.36 -37.79 -18.66
CA MET A 883 0.59 -36.90 -19.55
C MET A 883 0.09 -37.63 -20.80
N GLY A 884 0.92 -38.48 -21.41
CA GLY A 884 0.52 -39.26 -22.59
C GLY A 884 -0.63 -40.22 -22.31
N GLU A 885 -0.64 -40.86 -21.14
CA GLU A 885 -1.75 -41.72 -20.72
C GLU A 885 -3.05 -40.92 -20.50
N LEU A 886 -2.94 -39.72 -19.90
CA LEU A 886 -4.06 -38.80 -19.72
C LEU A 886 -4.65 -38.37 -21.07
N GLU A 887 -3.83 -37.96 -22.02
CA GLU A 887 -4.29 -37.57 -23.36
C GLU A 887 -4.99 -38.71 -24.10
N GLN A 888 -4.45 -39.94 -24.01
CA GLN A 888 -5.07 -41.12 -24.59
C GLN A 888 -6.46 -41.40 -23.98
N LYS A 889 -6.57 -41.34 -22.65
CA LYS A 889 -7.85 -41.57 -21.94
C LYS A 889 -8.87 -40.48 -22.22
N LEU A 890 -8.46 -39.22 -22.28
CA LEU A 890 -9.33 -38.10 -22.68
C LEU A 890 -9.81 -38.22 -24.13
N THR A 891 -8.93 -38.65 -25.04
CA THR A 891 -9.28 -38.91 -26.43
C THR A 891 -10.31 -40.05 -26.54
N ALA A 892 -10.09 -41.15 -25.82
CA ALA A 892 -11.02 -42.27 -25.77
C ALA A 892 -12.39 -41.85 -25.20
N LEU A 893 -12.39 -41.10 -24.10
CA LEU A 893 -13.60 -40.57 -23.47
C LEU A 893 -14.35 -39.62 -24.43
N GLY A 894 -13.64 -38.69 -25.07
CA GLY A 894 -14.23 -37.76 -26.05
C GLY A 894 -14.87 -38.45 -27.26
N ASN A 895 -14.26 -39.53 -27.74
CA ASN A 895 -14.78 -40.35 -28.85
C ASN A 895 -15.93 -41.29 -28.43
N GLY A 896 -16.22 -41.42 -27.14
CA GLY A 896 -17.26 -42.30 -26.61
C GLY A 896 -16.88 -43.78 -26.54
N ASN A 897 -15.57 -44.10 -26.49
CA ASN A 897 -15.10 -45.49 -26.36
C ASN A 897 -15.30 -46.04 -24.93
N SER A 898 -15.75 -47.29 -24.83
CA SER A 898 -16.22 -47.96 -23.60
C SER A 898 -15.11 -48.41 -22.64
N SER A 899 -13.82 -48.25 -22.97
CA SER A 899 -12.69 -48.65 -22.13
C SER A 899 -12.45 -47.73 -20.93
N VAL A 900 -13.16 -46.60 -20.88
CA VAL A 900 -13.25 -45.65 -19.77
C VAL A 900 -14.74 -45.47 -19.47
N ALA A 901 -15.40 -46.53 -19.00
CA ALA A 901 -16.85 -46.52 -18.81
C ALA A 901 -17.25 -45.48 -17.73
N PRO A 902 -18.26 -44.64 -17.98
CA PRO A 902 -18.88 -43.83 -16.94
C PRO A 902 -19.47 -44.75 -15.87
N THR A 903 -19.23 -44.45 -14.59
CA THR A 903 -19.83 -45.16 -13.45
C THR A 903 -21.00 -44.39 -12.87
#